data_AF-A0A431LDC2-F1
#
_entry.id   AF-A0A431LDC2-F1
#
_cell.length_a   1.000
_cell.length_b   1.000
_cell.length_c   1.000
_cell.angle_alpha   90.00
_cell.angle_beta   90.00
_cell.angle_gamma   90.00
#
_symmetry.space_group_name_H-M   'P 1'
#
loop_
_entity.id
_entity.type
_entity.pdbx_description
1 polymer ?
#
loop_
_entity_poly.entity_id
_entity_poly.type
_entity_poly.pdbx_seq_one_letter_code
_entity_poly.pdbx_strand_id
1 'polypeptide(L)'
;MPTTRYVDEVGGNDANSGLTFALRKKTLAGIASAGVAAGDTIRVMGRAPTASGINATFTNLSSAVTLASALTQSVYTSGAAWSPKTNVTSTGSQSGKLSATSAVNVVIAAAFTTGVAAFFATGALNLSTYQQLSFWVKPSVAVATGVLRLDLCSDTAGATPVNQLTLPALAAGQWNLVTIDSGANFGASIQSIRLFAISDPGAVTLTLDDIVACKASSAVNCLTLNSLISSDNATWYGIKSINGTAVVLDTGGAGSAVTAKGIWSGTTGSVALSILQPLSRSAAGVGGLAITDTFNSATSGTAGSPIIISGGWDTTGMTTQNGLSVFDGVAAGATAGLVVGCDYVTLDRIGFTRFTTPINLNGSTKKGYTLSNFTISDCGGLFTMPAHAVTFNAVNVLNSPGSLSIPQTTNYNTDAVAYSLAFVKMIGNTSGDGIVVPANVGSPAISIHDCSVIGSTTGNTNGFNISSPCIFYNNTANDNASGSAAVGFLFQNMNGFVGYNLQARNNSGAQVQLNNAYVEIFTLDTNFNLGTQVKFTSGSEGEAIIYSWTQNGTAPKVALGDPATGETSGNVVIAHREGGLVANNSIYSDYGTITTTGVTGQSGGSGWKLSPNANAFASSPLRLNVGKVPCAAGVPTTIKYYAQLSAASGISAQLKIAGGRYPGVGSPGTDIVAAVAGTAWTQYSLTFTPTENCVVDVFFEAWGSSSLTASVSGPVTITQ
;
A
#
# COMPACT_ATOMS: atom_id res chain seq x y z
N MET A 1 33.91 10.94 -19.03
CA MET A 1 33.27 9.81 -19.75
C MET A 1 32.56 8.95 -18.71
N PRO A 2 31.29 8.56 -18.93
CA PRO A 2 30.59 7.60 -18.08
C PRO A 2 31.42 6.33 -17.88
N THR A 3 31.59 5.89 -16.64
CA THR A 3 32.36 4.68 -16.30
C THR A 3 31.46 3.63 -15.67
N THR A 4 31.68 2.36 -16.01
CA THR A 4 31.03 1.23 -15.32
C THR A 4 31.88 0.82 -14.13
N ARG A 5 31.24 0.67 -12.96
CA ARG A 5 31.87 0.23 -11.72
C ARG A 5 31.18 -1.00 -11.15
N TYR A 6 31.86 -1.77 -10.31
CA TYR A 6 31.42 -3.09 -9.86
C TYR A 6 31.44 -3.23 -8.33
N VAL A 7 30.32 -3.68 -7.75
CA VAL A 7 30.12 -3.93 -6.31
C VAL A 7 29.62 -5.35 -6.07
N ASP A 8 30.30 -6.06 -5.18
CA ASP A 8 29.95 -7.40 -4.72
C ASP A 8 30.09 -7.47 -3.19
N GLU A 9 28.96 -7.47 -2.48
CA GLU A 9 28.95 -7.48 -1.01
C GLU A 9 29.42 -8.80 -0.41
N VAL A 10 29.43 -9.88 -1.21
CA VAL A 10 29.80 -11.22 -0.75
C VAL A 10 31.30 -11.43 -0.94
N GLY A 11 31.81 -11.25 -2.17
CA GLY A 11 33.19 -11.56 -2.55
C GLY A 11 34.08 -10.35 -2.84
N GLY A 12 33.56 -9.12 -2.77
CA GLY A 12 34.31 -7.90 -3.07
C GLY A 12 35.29 -7.47 -1.96
N ASN A 13 36.16 -6.51 -2.30
CA ASN A 13 37.13 -5.93 -1.36
C ASN A 13 37.21 -4.40 -1.56
N ASP A 14 37.00 -3.62 -0.49
CA ASP A 14 37.01 -2.15 -0.58
C ASP A 14 38.39 -1.54 -0.80
N ALA A 15 39.47 -2.33 -0.74
CA ALA A 15 40.79 -1.93 -1.21
C ALA A 15 40.91 -1.91 -2.75
N ASN A 16 40.01 -2.58 -3.49
CA ASN A 16 40.07 -2.63 -4.96
C ASN A 16 39.67 -1.30 -5.61
N SER A 17 39.85 -1.16 -6.93
CA SER A 17 39.48 0.09 -7.65
C SER A 17 37.98 0.21 -7.97
N GLY A 18 37.29 -0.91 -8.14
CA GLY A 18 35.91 -0.98 -8.61
C GLY A 18 35.74 -0.86 -10.12
N LEU A 19 36.82 -0.75 -10.91
CA LEU A 19 36.76 -0.46 -12.36
C LEU A 19 36.60 -1.69 -13.26
N THR A 20 36.83 -2.89 -12.71
CA THR A 20 36.67 -4.17 -13.43
C THR A 20 36.00 -5.18 -12.50
N PHE A 21 35.41 -6.24 -13.08
CA PHE A 21 34.85 -7.33 -12.29
C PHE A 21 35.88 -7.97 -11.34
N ALA A 22 37.13 -8.14 -11.78
CA ALA A 22 38.21 -8.71 -10.95
C ALA A 22 38.58 -7.79 -9.78
N LEU A 23 38.51 -6.47 -9.98
CA LEU A 23 38.82 -5.44 -8.98
C LEU A 23 37.54 -4.81 -8.42
N ARG A 24 36.47 -5.58 -8.21
CA ARG A 24 35.20 -5.09 -7.65
C ARG A 24 35.33 -4.70 -6.17
N LYS A 25 34.63 -3.63 -5.78
CA LYS A 25 34.54 -3.17 -4.38
C LYS A 25 33.55 -4.03 -3.61
N LYS A 26 33.62 -3.97 -2.27
CA LYS A 26 32.67 -4.67 -1.39
C LYS A 26 31.41 -3.84 -1.16
N THR A 27 31.54 -2.54 -0.95
CA THR A 27 30.42 -1.66 -0.54
C THR A 27 30.20 -0.49 -1.50
N LEU A 28 29.01 0.11 -1.46
CA LEU A 28 28.72 1.36 -2.17
C LEU A 28 29.51 2.53 -1.57
N ALA A 29 29.74 2.55 -0.26
CA ALA A 29 30.66 3.49 0.38
C ALA A 29 32.10 3.38 -0.17
N GLY A 30 32.58 2.15 -0.38
CA GLY A 30 33.85 1.88 -1.03
C GLY A 30 33.91 2.44 -2.45
N ILE A 31 32.84 2.32 -3.23
CA ILE A 31 32.75 2.95 -4.56
C ILE A 31 32.70 4.47 -4.49
N ALA A 32 31.89 5.04 -3.60
CA ALA A 32 31.75 6.49 -3.44
C ALA A 32 33.10 7.16 -3.16
N SER A 33 33.93 6.55 -2.32
CA SER A 33 35.29 7.02 -2.01
C SER A 33 36.30 6.83 -3.16
N ALA A 34 36.00 5.99 -4.16
CA ALA A 34 36.86 5.76 -5.33
C ALA A 34 36.63 6.77 -6.48
N GLY A 35 35.97 7.89 -6.19
CA GLY A 35 35.82 9.02 -7.13
C GLY A 35 34.82 8.74 -8.25
N VAL A 36 33.54 8.54 -7.91
CA VAL A 36 32.43 8.46 -8.87
C VAL A 36 32.28 9.78 -9.63
N ALA A 37 31.74 9.75 -10.84
CA ALA A 37 31.40 10.95 -11.61
C ALA A 37 29.95 10.90 -12.14
N ALA A 38 29.42 12.06 -12.54
CA ALA A 38 28.11 12.14 -13.18
C ALA A 38 28.03 11.24 -14.43
N GLY A 39 26.95 10.47 -14.54
CA GLY A 39 26.74 9.47 -15.60
C GLY A 39 27.35 8.09 -15.34
N ASP A 40 28.11 7.89 -14.26
CA ASP A 40 28.64 6.56 -13.91
C ASP A 40 27.50 5.56 -13.64
N THR A 41 27.74 4.30 -14.04
CA THR A 41 26.86 3.17 -13.72
C THR A 41 27.58 2.22 -12.77
N ILE A 42 27.01 2.00 -11.59
CA ILE A 42 27.51 1.11 -10.56
C ILE A 42 26.68 -0.18 -10.64
N ARG A 43 27.29 -1.25 -11.14
CA ARG A 43 26.68 -2.59 -11.19
C ARG A 43 26.85 -3.25 -9.83
N VAL A 44 25.72 -3.57 -9.21
CA VAL A 44 25.65 -4.29 -7.94
C VAL A 44 25.27 -5.73 -8.20
N MET A 45 26.02 -6.67 -7.63
CA MET A 45 25.75 -8.10 -7.77
C MET A 45 24.35 -8.40 -7.26
N GLY A 46 23.60 -9.18 -8.01
CA GLY A 46 22.26 -9.63 -7.65
C GLY A 46 22.19 -11.12 -7.42
N ARG A 47 20.96 -11.57 -7.19
CA ARG A 47 20.59 -12.98 -7.14
C ARG A 47 19.44 -13.19 -8.12
N ALA A 48 19.57 -14.22 -8.96
CA ALA A 48 18.49 -14.61 -9.85
C ALA A 48 17.45 -15.40 -9.04
N PRO A 49 16.15 -15.12 -9.22
CA PRO A 49 15.10 -15.98 -8.71
C PRO A 49 15.22 -17.41 -9.24
N THR A 50 14.83 -18.39 -8.42
CA THR A 50 14.74 -19.79 -8.82
C THR A 50 13.30 -20.28 -8.74
N ALA A 51 12.91 -21.12 -9.69
CA ALA A 51 11.67 -21.87 -9.57
C ALA A 51 11.85 -22.98 -8.52
N SER A 52 10.97 -23.02 -7.53
CA SER A 52 11.03 -24.03 -6.46
C SER A 52 10.71 -25.46 -6.93
N GLY A 53 10.16 -25.60 -8.15
CA GLY A 53 9.70 -26.87 -8.70
C GLY A 53 8.37 -27.36 -8.12
N ILE A 54 7.69 -26.55 -7.31
CA ILE A 54 6.35 -26.84 -6.77
C ILE A 54 5.40 -25.65 -6.98
N ASN A 55 4.10 -25.94 -6.87
CA ASN A 55 3.10 -24.90 -6.72
C ASN A 55 2.90 -24.53 -5.24
N ALA A 56 2.40 -23.33 -5.00
CA ALA A 56 1.88 -22.89 -3.73
C ALA A 56 0.52 -22.20 -3.92
N THR A 57 -0.35 -22.36 -2.94
CA THR A 57 -1.66 -21.70 -2.90
C THR A 57 -1.52 -20.38 -2.16
N PHE A 58 -1.82 -19.30 -2.88
CA PHE A 58 -1.91 -17.96 -2.35
C PHE A 58 -3.39 -17.58 -2.26
N THR A 59 -3.82 -17.12 -1.10
CA THR A 59 -5.21 -16.71 -0.84
C THR A 59 -5.25 -15.20 -0.65
N ASN A 60 -6.18 -14.52 -1.34
CA ASN A 60 -6.30 -13.06 -1.25
C ASN A 60 -6.47 -12.61 0.22
N LEU A 61 -5.71 -11.58 0.61
CA LEU A 61 -5.67 -11.01 1.97
C LEU A 61 -5.25 -12.02 3.06
N SER A 62 -4.56 -13.09 2.69
CA SER A 62 -4.05 -14.09 3.63
C SER A 62 -2.60 -13.82 3.99
N SER A 63 -2.26 -14.13 5.24
CA SER A 63 -0.87 -14.19 5.71
C SER A 63 -0.21 -15.56 5.50
N ALA A 64 -1.00 -16.58 5.18
CA ALA A 64 -0.54 -17.94 5.00
C ALA A 64 -0.49 -18.30 3.52
N VAL A 65 0.66 -18.85 3.12
CA VAL A 65 0.91 -19.48 1.83
C VAL A 65 1.05 -20.97 2.06
N THR A 66 0.32 -21.79 1.30
CA THR A 66 0.34 -23.25 1.46
C THR A 66 1.10 -23.89 0.31
N LEU A 67 2.24 -24.52 0.62
CA LEU A 67 3.07 -25.25 -0.34
C LEU A 67 2.39 -26.57 -0.76
N ALA A 68 2.55 -26.98 -2.01
CA ALA A 68 2.08 -28.30 -2.48
C ALA A 68 2.81 -29.47 -1.79
N SER A 69 4.07 -29.24 -1.38
CA SER A 69 4.86 -30.16 -0.57
C SER A 69 5.87 -29.38 0.26
N ALA A 70 6.28 -29.92 1.42
CA ALA A 70 7.29 -29.27 2.25
C ALA A 70 8.65 -29.20 1.52
N LEU A 71 9.31 -28.04 1.61
CA LEU A 71 10.67 -27.83 1.09
C LEU A 71 11.74 -27.86 2.19
N THR A 72 11.31 -27.82 3.45
CA THR A 72 12.13 -27.88 4.66
C THR A 72 11.69 -29.04 5.55
N GLN A 73 12.55 -29.44 6.49
CA GLN A 73 12.22 -30.39 7.54
C GLN A 73 12.26 -29.67 8.89
N SER A 74 11.14 -29.68 9.63
CA SER A 74 11.11 -29.13 10.99
C SER A 74 12.02 -29.95 11.92
N VAL A 75 12.87 -29.25 12.67
CA VAL A 75 13.74 -29.80 13.71
C VAL A 75 13.20 -29.44 15.09
N TYR A 76 12.75 -28.20 15.27
CA TYR A 76 12.10 -27.75 16.51
C TYR A 76 11.07 -26.64 16.23
N THR A 77 9.79 -26.96 16.44
CA THR A 77 8.64 -26.05 16.26
C THR A 77 7.57 -26.21 17.34
N SER A 78 7.83 -27.04 18.36
CA SER A 78 6.80 -27.55 19.28
C SER A 78 6.50 -26.64 20.48
N GLY A 79 7.41 -25.74 20.84
CA GLY A 79 7.33 -25.02 22.11
C GLY A 79 7.74 -25.84 23.33
N ALA A 80 8.14 -27.09 23.19
CA ALA A 80 8.52 -27.89 24.35
C ALA A 80 9.81 -27.38 25.01
N ALA A 81 9.86 -27.41 26.34
CA ALA A 81 11.08 -27.10 27.07
C ALA A 81 12.20 -28.06 26.67
N TRP A 82 13.42 -27.53 26.57
CA TRP A 82 14.61 -28.35 26.34
C TRP A 82 15.05 -28.96 27.67
N SER A 83 15.75 -30.09 27.64
CA SER A 83 16.36 -30.70 28.83
C SER A 83 17.62 -29.92 29.21
N PRO A 84 17.63 -29.18 30.33
CA PRO A 84 18.78 -28.37 30.72
C PRO A 84 19.86 -29.20 31.43
N LYS A 85 21.09 -28.70 31.44
CA LYS A 85 22.17 -29.17 32.33
C LYS A 85 22.27 -28.30 33.58
N THR A 86 23.17 -28.66 34.49
CA THR A 86 23.46 -27.87 35.71
C THR A 86 23.74 -26.41 35.35
N ASN A 87 23.22 -25.48 36.16
CA ASN A 87 23.31 -24.02 35.94
C ASN A 87 22.58 -23.50 34.70
N VAL A 88 21.69 -24.30 34.12
CA VAL A 88 20.81 -23.91 33.03
C VAL A 88 19.36 -24.18 33.42
N THR A 89 18.47 -23.27 33.06
CA THR A 89 17.01 -23.44 33.18
C THR A 89 16.40 -23.40 31.79
N SER A 90 15.46 -24.29 31.49
CA SER A 90 14.70 -24.23 30.25
C SER A 90 13.20 -24.15 30.50
N THR A 91 12.53 -23.25 29.77
CA THR A 91 11.10 -23.01 29.86
C THR A 91 10.49 -23.04 28.45
N GLY A 92 9.53 -23.92 28.22
CA GLY A 92 8.78 -24.02 26.97
C GLY A 92 7.54 -23.11 26.94
N SER A 93 6.76 -23.22 25.86
CA SER A 93 5.52 -22.49 25.60
C SER A 93 5.69 -20.97 25.63
N GLN A 94 6.85 -20.50 25.18
CA GLN A 94 7.18 -19.08 25.14
C GLN A 94 6.70 -18.46 23.83
N SER A 95 6.45 -17.16 23.86
CA SER A 95 6.12 -16.37 22.67
C SER A 95 7.26 -16.39 21.66
N GLY A 96 7.00 -17.02 20.52
CA GLY A 96 7.92 -17.14 19.39
C GLY A 96 7.50 -16.30 18.18
N LYS A 97 8.25 -16.45 17.09
CA LYS A 97 7.93 -15.92 15.75
C LYS A 97 6.98 -16.86 15.00
N LEU A 98 7.00 -18.16 15.26
CA LEU A 98 6.06 -19.12 14.67
C LEU A 98 4.66 -19.00 15.31
N SER A 99 4.58 -18.94 16.65
CA SER A 99 3.32 -18.73 17.37
C SER A 99 3.53 -18.19 18.79
N ALA A 100 2.43 -17.88 19.48
CA ALA A 100 2.44 -17.42 20.88
C ALA A 100 3.02 -18.44 21.87
N THR A 101 3.19 -19.71 21.47
CA THR A 101 3.62 -20.80 22.37
C THR A 101 4.65 -21.72 21.72
N SER A 102 5.33 -21.30 20.64
CA SER A 102 6.26 -22.16 19.89
C SER A 102 7.71 -22.11 20.35
N ALA A 103 8.09 -21.06 21.09
CA ALA A 103 9.48 -20.85 21.46
C ALA A 103 9.87 -21.55 22.77
N VAL A 104 11.18 -21.72 22.95
CA VAL A 104 11.81 -22.11 24.21
C VAL A 104 12.71 -20.99 24.72
N ASN A 105 12.71 -20.74 26.02
CA ASN A 105 13.75 -19.99 26.71
C ASN A 105 14.78 -20.95 27.30
N VAL A 106 16.05 -20.73 27.02
CA VAL A 106 17.19 -21.39 27.65
C VAL A 106 17.99 -20.33 28.40
N VAL A 107 17.87 -20.33 29.73
CA VAL A 107 18.54 -19.41 30.64
C VAL A 107 19.83 -20.04 31.13
N ILE A 108 20.96 -19.54 30.65
CA ILE A 108 22.31 -19.92 31.08
C ILE A 108 22.70 -18.98 32.23
N ALA A 109 22.96 -19.52 33.42
CA ALA A 109 23.41 -18.72 34.55
C ALA A 109 24.90 -18.38 34.44
N ALA A 110 25.36 -17.30 35.09
CA ALA A 110 26.78 -16.90 35.07
C ALA A 110 27.77 -17.96 35.60
N ALA A 111 27.28 -18.94 36.36
CA ALA A 111 28.10 -20.06 36.86
C ALA A 111 28.20 -21.22 35.85
N PHE A 112 27.51 -21.14 34.71
CA PHE A 112 27.68 -22.09 33.62
C PHE A 112 28.97 -21.75 32.86
N THR A 113 29.84 -22.74 32.65
CA THR A 113 31.13 -22.53 31.98
C THR A 113 31.04 -22.93 30.50
N THR A 114 31.50 -24.13 30.15
CA THR A 114 31.49 -24.67 28.77
C THR A 114 30.77 -26.02 28.72
N GLY A 115 30.42 -26.46 27.52
CA GLY A 115 29.79 -27.76 27.29
C GLY A 115 28.32 -27.65 26.88
N VAL A 116 27.58 -28.75 27.05
CA VAL A 116 26.15 -28.80 26.69
C VAL A 116 25.35 -27.96 27.69
N ALA A 117 24.66 -26.94 27.22
CA ALA A 117 23.78 -26.13 28.04
C ALA A 117 22.39 -26.78 28.18
N ALA A 118 21.80 -27.16 27.04
CA ALA A 118 20.52 -27.83 26.98
C ALA A 118 20.40 -28.63 25.67
N PHE A 119 19.49 -29.60 25.62
CA PHE A 119 19.20 -30.38 24.41
C PHE A 119 17.71 -30.69 24.29
N PHE A 120 17.25 -30.96 23.07
CA PHE A 120 15.89 -31.37 22.77
C PHE A 120 15.90 -32.63 21.93
N ALA A 121 15.22 -33.67 22.40
CA ALA A 121 15.03 -34.91 21.63
C ALA A 121 14.02 -34.65 20.51
N THR A 122 14.47 -34.68 19.27
CA THR A 122 13.67 -34.38 18.07
C THR A 122 12.80 -35.56 17.63
N GLY A 123 13.07 -36.74 18.19
CA GLY A 123 12.73 -38.01 17.53
C GLY A 123 13.70 -38.30 16.37
N ALA A 124 13.56 -39.45 15.74
CA ALA A 124 14.41 -39.85 14.62
C ALA A 124 14.12 -39.03 13.37
N LEU A 125 15.11 -38.27 12.90
CA LEU A 125 15.07 -37.47 11.69
C LEU A 125 16.19 -37.90 10.73
N ASN A 126 15.83 -38.09 9.46
CA ASN A 126 16.80 -38.21 8.37
C ASN A 126 16.98 -36.87 7.70
N LEU A 127 18.13 -36.24 7.93
CA LEU A 127 18.47 -34.92 7.39
C LEU A 127 19.52 -34.99 6.27
N SER A 128 19.81 -36.18 5.73
CA SER A 128 20.91 -36.40 4.76
C SER A 128 20.76 -35.70 3.41
N THR A 129 19.63 -35.06 3.12
CA THR A 129 19.40 -34.23 1.93
C THR A 129 19.46 -32.72 2.22
N TYR A 130 19.71 -32.34 3.47
CA TYR A 130 19.75 -30.96 3.95
C TYR A 130 21.18 -30.59 4.34
N GLN A 131 21.55 -29.32 4.21
CA GLN A 131 22.90 -28.82 4.50
C GLN A 131 22.90 -27.59 5.41
N GLN A 132 21.73 -26.97 5.61
CA GLN A 132 21.58 -25.71 6.32
C GLN A 132 20.56 -25.81 7.45
N LEU A 133 20.80 -25.11 8.57
CA LEU A 133 19.76 -24.80 9.57
C LEU A 133 19.35 -23.34 9.45
N SER A 134 18.04 -23.07 9.44
CA SER A 134 17.47 -21.73 9.48
C SER A 134 16.54 -21.60 10.68
N PHE A 135 16.66 -20.52 11.46
CA PHE A 135 15.89 -20.33 12.69
C PHE A 135 15.89 -18.88 13.20
N TRP A 136 15.02 -18.61 14.16
CA TRP A 136 14.99 -17.37 14.94
C TRP A 136 15.65 -17.56 16.31
N VAL A 137 16.51 -16.60 16.71
CA VAL A 137 17.10 -16.56 18.06
C VAL A 137 17.11 -15.15 18.63
N LYS A 138 16.68 -15.01 19.88
CA LYS A 138 16.70 -13.73 20.62
C LYS A 138 17.50 -13.89 21.92
N PRO A 139 18.72 -13.34 22.00
CA PRO A 139 19.50 -13.36 23.22
C PRO A 139 19.17 -12.15 24.11
N SER A 140 19.25 -12.31 25.44
CA SER A 140 19.08 -11.21 26.40
C SER A 140 20.26 -10.23 26.41
N VAL A 141 21.45 -10.68 26.00
CA VAL A 141 22.70 -9.91 25.89
C VAL A 141 23.35 -10.21 24.54
N ALA A 142 24.30 -9.38 24.10
CA ALA A 142 25.00 -9.63 22.84
C ALA A 142 25.90 -10.87 22.99
N VAL A 143 25.92 -11.72 21.97
CA VAL A 143 26.76 -12.94 21.96
C VAL A 143 27.76 -12.81 20.82
N ALA A 144 29.05 -13.01 21.11
CA ALA A 144 30.07 -12.99 20.08
C ALA A 144 30.05 -14.28 19.24
N THR A 145 30.55 -14.20 18.00
CA THR A 145 30.77 -15.40 17.17
C THR A 145 31.70 -16.38 17.89
N GLY A 146 31.46 -17.68 17.72
CA GLY A 146 32.30 -18.71 18.34
C GLY A 146 32.09 -18.94 19.84
N VAL A 147 31.15 -18.24 20.49
CA VAL A 147 30.80 -18.49 21.91
C VAL A 147 29.82 -19.66 22.03
N LEU A 148 28.80 -19.69 21.17
CA LEU A 148 27.72 -20.68 21.20
C LEU A 148 27.63 -21.45 19.88
N ARG A 149 27.04 -22.64 19.97
CA ARG A 149 26.83 -23.56 18.85
C ARG A 149 25.51 -24.30 18.96
N LEU A 150 24.89 -24.59 17.83
CA LEU A 150 23.80 -25.59 17.74
C LEU A 150 24.34 -26.86 17.08
N ASP A 151 24.24 -27.99 17.77
CA ASP A 151 24.67 -29.28 17.21
C ASP A 151 23.48 -30.19 16.96
N LEU A 152 23.49 -30.87 15.81
CA LEU A 152 22.62 -32.01 15.54
C LEU A 152 23.32 -33.26 16.05
N CYS A 153 22.63 -34.11 16.81
CA CYS A 153 23.21 -35.25 17.50
C CYS A 153 22.52 -36.56 17.10
N SER A 154 23.27 -37.65 17.10
CA SER A 154 22.77 -38.98 16.71
C SER A 154 22.06 -39.72 17.85
N ASP A 155 22.10 -39.22 19.08
CA ASP A 155 21.42 -39.75 20.25
C ASP A 155 20.36 -38.79 20.79
N THR A 156 19.52 -39.23 21.73
CA THR A 156 18.43 -38.44 22.32
C THR A 156 18.86 -37.53 23.47
N ALA A 157 20.10 -37.64 23.95
CA ALA A 157 20.64 -36.92 25.12
C ALA A 157 21.57 -35.75 24.75
N GLY A 158 21.74 -35.48 23.45
CA GLY A 158 22.66 -34.47 22.93
C GLY A 158 24.13 -34.78 23.25
N ALA A 159 24.53 -36.04 23.38
CA ALA A 159 25.89 -36.41 23.76
C ALA A 159 26.85 -36.46 22.56
N THR A 160 26.39 -36.99 21.43
CA THR A 160 27.17 -37.38 20.26
C THR A 160 26.84 -36.45 19.08
N PRO A 161 27.59 -35.35 18.89
CA PRO A 161 27.36 -34.43 17.79
C PRO A 161 27.72 -35.08 16.45
N VAL A 162 26.86 -34.89 15.45
CA VAL A 162 27.06 -35.28 14.05
C VAL A 162 27.40 -34.06 13.21
N ASN A 163 26.65 -32.97 13.40
CA ASN A 163 26.89 -31.69 12.74
C ASN A 163 27.03 -30.61 13.81
N GLN A 164 28.09 -29.80 13.72
CA GLN A 164 28.43 -28.76 14.70
C GLN A 164 28.35 -27.39 14.03
N LEU A 165 27.35 -26.56 14.39
CA LEU A 165 27.01 -25.34 13.65
C LEU A 165 27.20 -24.10 14.53
N THR A 166 28.37 -23.46 14.39
CA THR A 166 28.76 -22.28 15.18
C THR A 166 27.81 -21.13 14.91
N LEU A 167 27.27 -20.54 15.98
CA LEU A 167 26.40 -19.38 15.84
C LEU A 167 27.23 -18.16 15.40
N PRO A 168 26.71 -17.32 14.49
CA PRO A 168 27.30 -16.02 14.24
C PRO A 168 27.16 -15.14 15.50
N ALA A 169 27.78 -13.95 15.48
CA ALA A 169 27.48 -12.99 16.54
C ALA A 169 25.99 -12.62 16.51
N LEU A 170 25.40 -12.40 17.69
CA LEU A 170 23.97 -12.14 17.88
C LEU A 170 23.77 -10.81 18.61
N ALA A 171 22.82 -10.01 18.14
CA ALA A 171 22.46 -8.74 18.77
C ALA A 171 21.53 -8.95 19.96
N ALA A 172 21.78 -8.21 21.04
CA ALA A 172 21.00 -8.26 22.27
C ALA A 172 19.55 -7.77 22.09
N GLY A 173 18.63 -8.37 22.84
CA GLY A 173 17.28 -7.84 23.05
C GLY A 173 16.33 -7.94 21.85
N GLN A 174 16.77 -8.54 20.75
CA GLN A 174 16.05 -8.57 19.47
C GLN A 174 16.13 -9.95 18.80
N TRP A 175 15.18 -10.24 17.91
CA TRP A 175 15.20 -11.46 17.11
C TRP A 175 16.25 -11.36 16.00
N ASN A 176 17.12 -12.35 15.95
CA ASN A 176 18.12 -12.54 14.91
C ASN A 176 17.65 -13.69 14.03
N LEU A 177 17.63 -13.47 12.71
CA LEU A 177 17.35 -14.47 11.70
C LEU A 177 18.67 -15.11 11.28
N VAL A 178 18.84 -16.39 11.59
CA VAL A 178 20.10 -17.09 11.40
C VAL A 178 19.89 -18.23 10.41
N THR A 179 20.73 -18.26 9.37
CA THR A 179 20.92 -19.44 8.52
C THR A 179 22.39 -19.83 8.52
N ILE A 180 22.69 -21.08 8.91
CA ILE A 180 24.06 -21.61 8.96
C ILE A 180 24.15 -22.75 7.96
N ASP A 181 25.05 -22.60 6.98
CA ASP A 181 25.40 -23.63 6.02
C ASP A 181 26.61 -24.44 6.54
N SER A 182 26.49 -25.76 6.54
CA SER A 182 27.60 -26.64 6.91
C SER A 182 28.53 -26.98 5.74
N GLY A 183 28.13 -26.65 4.51
CA GLY A 183 28.85 -27.00 3.29
C GLY A 183 28.82 -28.50 2.95
N ALA A 184 28.09 -29.31 3.72
CA ALA A 184 27.95 -30.75 3.54
C ALA A 184 26.55 -31.22 3.98
N ASN A 185 26.18 -32.45 3.63
CA ASN A 185 24.91 -33.01 4.09
C ASN A 185 24.92 -33.26 5.60
N PHE A 186 23.77 -33.07 6.25
CA PHE A 186 23.55 -33.45 7.64
C PHE A 186 23.45 -34.96 7.82
N GLY A 187 23.43 -35.42 9.08
CA GLY A 187 23.27 -36.83 9.42
C GLY A 187 21.92 -37.43 8.99
N ALA A 188 21.93 -38.73 8.70
CA ALA A 188 20.71 -39.50 8.38
C ALA A 188 19.96 -40.04 9.60
N SER A 189 20.56 -39.96 10.79
CA SER A 189 20.04 -40.53 12.04
C SER A 189 20.12 -39.51 13.18
N ILE A 190 19.58 -38.31 12.96
CA ILE A 190 19.54 -37.26 13.99
C ILE A 190 18.43 -37.59 14.97
N GLN A 191 18.72 -37.52 16.26
CA GLN A 191 17.76 -37.83 17.35
C GLN A 191 17.61 -36.69 18.36
N SER A 192 18.52 -35.72 18.35
CA SER A 192 18.38 -34.50 19.13
C SER A 192 19.10 -33.31 18.49
N ILE A 193 18.73 -32.11 18.95
CA ILE A 193 19.48 -30.86 18.77
C ILE A 193 19.95 -30.37 20.14
N ARG A 194 21.15 -29.80 20.23
CA ARG A 194 21.67 -29.22 21.49
C ARG A 194 22.23 -27.83 21.31
N LEU A 195 22.16 -27.05 22.38
CA LEU A 195 22.87 -25.80 22.56
C LEU A 195 24.17 -26.09 23.32
N PHE A 196 25.30 -25.72 22.73
CA PHE A 196 26.63 -25.96 23.28
C PHE A 196 27.37 -24.63 23.45
N ALA A 197 27.96 -24.40 24.63
CA ALA A 197 28.89 -23.31 24.87
C ALA A 197 30.32 -23.75 24.59
N ILE A 198 30.91 -23.14 23.56
CA ILE A 198 32.30 -23.32 23.17
C ILE A 198 33.20 -22.62 24.18
N SER A 199 32.84 -21.39 24.54
CA SER A 199 33.41 -20.60 25.64
C SER A 199 32.30 -20.14 26.57
N ASP A 200 32.66 -19.72 27.79
CA ASP A 200 31.71 -19.19 28.76
C ASP A 200 30.93 -17.99 28.17
N PRO A 201 29.61 -18.09 27.99
CA PRO A 201 28.79 -16.99 27.49
C PRO A 201 28.43 -15.97 28.57
N GLY A 202 28.77 -16.23 29.84
CA GLY A 202 28.23 -15.55 30.99
C GLY A 202 26.73 -15.80 31.17
N ALA A 203 26.06 -14.93 31.94
CA ALA A 203 24.61 -14.99 32.06
C ALA A 203 23.93 -14.55 30.76
N VAL A 204 23.22 -15.47 30.09
CA VAL A 204 22.46 -15.18 28.88
C VAL A 204 21.17 -16.01 28.85
N THR A 205 20.07 -15.38 28.45
CA THR A 205 18.85 -16.10 28.06
C THR A 205 18.75 -16.11 26.55
N LEU A 206 18.60 -17.29 25.96
CA LEU A 206 18.29 -17.44 24.53
C LEU A 206 16.83 -17.86 24.38
N THR A 207 16.07 -17.10 23.62
CA THR A 207 14.78 -17.56 23.08
C THR A 207 15.01 -18.12 21.68
N LEU A 208 14.69 -19.40 21.46
CA LEU A 208 14.86 -20.09 20.18
C LEU A 208 13.49 -20.49 19.62
N ASP A 209 13.32 -20.35 18.31
CA ASP A 209 12.09 -20.71 17.63
C ASP A 209 12.28 -21.07 16.16
N ASP A 210 11.32 -21.80 15.61
CA ASP A 210 11.18 -22.18 14.20
C ASP A 210 12.46 -22.75 13.56
N ILE A 211 13.04 -23.78 14.19
CA ILE A 211 14.27 -24.40 13.70
C ILE A 211 13.93 -25.39 12.60
N VAL A 212 14.38 -25.10 11.39
CA VAL A 212 14.15 -25.91 10.18
C VAL A 212 15.47 -26.27 9.48
N ALA A 213 15.55 -27.52 9.00
CA ALA A 213 16.61 -27.97 8.10
C ALA A 213 16.24 -27.64 6.65
N CYS A 214 17.19 -27.05 5.93
CA CYS A 214 17.04 -26.52 4.59
C CYS A 214 18.09 -27.14 3.65
N LYS A 215 17.77 -27.21 2.36
CA LYS A 215 18.63 -27.81 1.33
C LYS A 215 19.92 -27.00 1.15
N ALA A 216 20.86 -27.50 0.36
CA ALA A 216 22.07 -26.77 -0.02
C ALA A 216 21.72 -25.37 -0.56
N SER A 217 22.54 -24.37 -0.25
CA SER A 217 22.35 -22.98 -0.71
C SER A 217 22.37 -22.85 -2.25
N SER A 218 22.96 -23.81 -2.96
CA SER A 218 22.97 -23.92 -4.41
C SER A 218 21.73 -24.63 -5.02
N ALA A 219 20.86 -25.21 -4.20
CA ALA A 219 19.69 -25.92 -4.69
C ALA A 219 18.59 -24.93 -5.14
N VAL A 220 17.98 -25.19 -6.30
CA VAL A 220 16.90 -24.34 -6.86
C VAL A 220 15.67 -24.22 -5.96
N ASN A 221 15.45 -25.20 -5.09
CA ASN A 221 14.36 -25.27 -4.13
C ASN A 221 14.84 -25.12 -2.68
N CYS A 222 15.96 -24.43 -2.48
CA CYS A 222 16.42 -24.01 -1.17
C CYS A 222 15.45 -22.94 -0.62
N LEU A 223 14.55 -23.35 0.28
CA LEU A 223 13.74 -22.45 1.08
C LEU A 223 14.34 -22.35 2.48
N THR A 224 14.60 -21.13 2.94
CA THR A 224 15.08 -20.80 4.29
C THR A 224 14.20 -19.68 4.84
N LEU A 225 14.29 -19.37 6.14
CA LEU A 225 13.58 -18.20 6.68
C LEU A 225 14.14 -16.88 6.12
N ASN A 226 15.41 -16.85 5.69
CA ASN A 226 15.99 -15.69 5.00
C ASN A 226 15.43 -15.48 3.59
N SER A 227 14.84 -16.51 2.98
CA SER A 227 14.35 -16.45 1.60
C SER A 227 13.19 -15.45 1.45
N LEU A 228 13.03 -14.94 0.23
CA LEU A 228 11.83 -14.27 -0.23
C LEU A 228 11.06 -15.19 -1.18
N ILE A 229 9.73 -15.08 -1.18
CA ILE A 229 8.85 -15.86 -2.06
C ILE A 229 7.98 -14.95 -2.92
N SER A 230 7.59 -15.47 -4.08
CA SER A 230 6.75 -14.75 -5.02
C SER A 230 5.83 -15.70 -5.80
N SER A 231 4.62 -15.22 -6.10
CA SER A 231 3.65 -15.87 -6.99
C SER A 231 3.73 -15.40 -8.45
N ASP A 232 4.40 -14.28 -8.71
CA ASP A 232 4.44 -13.61 -10.02
C ASP A 232 5.88 -13.32 -10.50
N ASN A 233 6.89 -13.68 -9.70
CA ASN A 233 8.30 -13.38 -9.93
C ASN A 233 8.62 -11.88 -10.03
N ALA A 234 7.75 -11.02 -9.50
CA ALA A 234 7.88 -9.56 -9.53
C ALA A 234 7.68 -8.93 -8.14
N THR A 235 6.76 -9.48 -7.35
CA THR A 235 6.41 -9.05 -6.01
C THR A 235 7.01 -10.05 -5.01
N TRP A 236 7.95 -9.60 -4.17
CA TRP A 236 8.75 -10.48 -3.30
C TRP A 236 8.40 -10.27 -1.83
N TYR A 237 8.03 -11.33 -1.13
CA TYR A 237 7.60 -11.29 0.25
C TYR A 237 8.56 -12.05 1.17
N GLY A 238 8.89 -11.44 2.31
CA GLY A 238 9.68 -12.04 3.36
C GLY A 238 8.90 -13.08 4.15
N ILE A 239 9.63 -14.09 4.61
CA ILE A 239 9.09 -15.19 5.39
C ILE A 239 9.25 -14.88 6.87
N LYS A 240 8.15 -15.03 7.62
CA LYS A 240 8.13 -14.99 9.08
C LYS A 240 8.42 -16.36 9.66
N SER A 241 7.74 -17.40 9.18
CA SER A 241 7.89 -18.75 9.69
C SER A 241 7.54 -19.85 8.68
N ILE A 242 8.04 -21.06 8.92
CA ILE A 242 7.81 -22.24 8.09
C ILE A 242 7.48 -23.46 8.96
N ASN A 243 6.29 -24.04 8.80
CA ASN A 243 5.92 -25.28 9.47
C ASN A 243 5.33 -26.28 8.47
N GLY A 244 6.15 -27.25 8.05
CA GLY A 244 5.80 -28.21 7.00
C GLY A 244 5.47 -27.51 5.68
N THR A 245 4.21 -27.55 5.27
CA THR A 245 3.73 -26.87 4.05
C THR A 245 3.21 -25.46 4.28
N ALA A 246 3.09 -25.01 5.53
CA ALA A 246 2.61 -23.67 5.83
C ALA A 246 3.78 -22.67 5.90
N VAL A 247 3.73 -21.63 5.08
CA VAL A 247 4.64 -20.48 5.13
C VAL A 247 3.83 -19.25 5.54
N VAL A 248 4.33 -18.51 6.53
CA VAL A 248 3.71 -17.26 6.99
C VAL A 248 4.54 -16.07 6.53
N LEU A 249 3.89 -15.04 5.99
CA LEU A 249 4.54 -13.81 5.52
C LEU A 249 4.89 -12.88 6.69
N ASP A 250 6.01 -12.17 6.60
CA ASP A 250 6.51 -11.25 7.63
C ASP A 250 5.92 -9.82 7.48
N THR A 251 6.20 -8.96 8.45
CA THR A 251 5.94 -7.51 8.37
C THR A 251 7.17 -6.68 8.72
N GLY A 252 8.32 -7.32 8.98
CA GLY A 252 9.59 -6.61 9.19
C GLY A 252 9.79 -5.89 10.51
N GLY A 253 8.76 -5.80 11.35
CA GLY A 253 8.82 -5.01 12.56
C GLY A 253 9.80 -5.60 13.59
N ALA A 254 10.65 -4.76 14.15
CA ALA A 254 11.60 -5.12 15.22
C ALA A 254 10.94 -5.77 16.46
N GLY A 255 9.63 -5.56 16.65
CA GLY A 255 8.86 -6.03 17.81
C GLY A 255 7.92 -7.22 17.58
N SER A 256 7.73 -7.73 16.36
CA SER A 256 6.57 -8.60 16.11
C SER A 256 6.84 -10.10 16.24
N ALA A 257 6.85 -10.60 17.48
CA ALA A 257 6.82 -12.03 17.74
C ALA A 257 5.41 -12.61 17.51
N VAL A 258 4.34 -12.02 18.10
CA VAL A 258 3.08 -12.77 18.26
C VAL A 258 1.99 -12.49 17.21
N THR A 259 1.76 -11.25 16.77
CA THR A 259 0.53 -10.90 16.02
C THR A 259 0.71 -10.29 14.64
N ALA A 260 1.80 -9.54 14.34
CA ALA A 260 1.94 -8.98 12.99
C ALA A 260 2.37 -10.07 12.02
N LYS A 261 1.54 -10.32 11.02
CA LYS A 261 1.78 -11.19 9.89
C LYS A 261 1.52 -10.38 8.63
N GLY A 262 2.39 -10.51 7.64
CA GLY A 262 2.19 -9.88 6.35
C GLY A 262 0.97 -10.44 5.65
N ILE A 263 0.52 -9.78 4.61
CA ILE A 263 -0.53 -10.30 3.75
C ILE A 263 -0.02 -10.43 2.32
N TRP A 264 -0.68 -11.30 1.58
CA TRP A 264 -0.62 -11.35 0.14
C TRP A 264 -1.94 -10.86 -0.44
N SER A 265 -1.90 -10.21 -1.59
CA SER A 265 -3.09 -9.76 -2.31
C SER A 265 -3.00 -10.09 -3.79
N GLY A 266 -4.10 -10.59 -4.35
CA GLY A 266 -4.20 -11.01 -5.74
C GLY A 266 -5.33 -12.01 -5.96
N THR A 267 -5.37 -12.60 -7.16
CA THR A 267 -6.37 -13.64 -7.47
C THR A 267 -6.02 -14.93 -6.73
N THR A 268 -6.89 -15.36 -5.81
CA THR A 268 -6.70 -16.61 -5.06
C THR A 268 -6.50 -17.79 -6.00
N GLY A 269 -5.44 -18.59 -5.78
CA GLY A 269 -5.15 -19.73 -6.63
C GLY A 269 -3.86 -20.46 -6.29
N SER A 270 -3.69 -21.62 -6.93
CA SER A 270 -2.43 -22.38 -6.90
C SER A 270 -1.56 -21.98 -8.09
N VAL A 271 -0.37 -21.49 -7.81
CA VAL A 271 0.57 -20.95 -8.81
C VAL A 271 1.98 -21.45 -8.54
N ALA A 272 2.86 -21.40 -9.55
CA ALA A 272 4.25 -21.77 -9.37
C ALA A 272 4.93 -20.86 -8.34
N LEU A 273 5.66 -21.47 -7.39
CA LEU A 273 6.38 -20.72 -6.36
C LEU A 273 7.79 -20.38 -6.83
N SER A 274 8.11 -19.09 -6.85
CA SER A 274 9.47 -18.60 -7.05
C SER A 274 10.12 -18.25 -5.71
N ILE A 275 11.42 -18.50 -5.60
CA ILE A 275 12.23 -18.23 -4.41
C ILE A 275 13.38 -17.29 -4.81
N LEU A 276 13.68 -16.31 -3.97
CA LEU A 276 14.84 -15.43 -4.10
C LEU A 276 15.64 -15.45 -2.80
N GLN A 277 16.95 -15.67 -2.92
CA GLN A 277 17.88 -15.54 -1.79
C GLN A 277 18.39 -14.09 -1.74
N PRO A 278 18.06 -13.29 -0.72
CA PRO A 278 18.60 -11.93 -0.62
C PRO A 278 20.09 -11.93 -0.20
N LEU A 279 20.71 -10.76 -0.27
CA LEU A 279 22.06 -10.48 0.21
C LEU A 279 22.00 -10.09 1.70
N SER A 280 22.38 -11.01 2.58
CA SER A 280 22.33 -10.81 4.03
C SER A 280 23.38 -9.79 4.51
N ARG A 281 22.96 -8.84 5.33
CA ARG A 281 23.82 -7.88 6.05
C ARG A 281 23.60 -8.01 7.55
N SER A 282 24.52 -8.67 8.26
CA SER A 282 24.44 -8.84 9.72
C SER A 282 25.37 -7.88 10.48
N ALA A 283 24.91 -7.27 11.58
CA ALA A 283 25.69 -6.40 12.49
C ALA A 283 26.80 -7.11 13.29
N ALA A 284 27.02 -8.40 13.03
CA ALA A 284 27.77 -9.33 13.84
C ALA A 284 29.26 -9.38 13.47
N GLY A 285 29.97 -8.26 13.68
CA GLY A 285 31.43 -8.16 13.58
C GLY A 285 32.01 -7.32 14.73
N VAL A 286 33.23 -7.63 15.17
CA VAL A 286 33.93 -6.86 16.22
C VAL A 286 34.11 -5.42 15.73
N GLY A 287 33.44 -4.46 16.37
CA GLY A 287 33.53 -3.03 16.03
C GLY A 287 32.20 -2.31 15.75
N GLY A 288 31.03 -2.97 15.80
CA GLY A 288 29.73 -2.26 15.69
C GLY A 288 29.54 -1.48 14.38
N LEU A 289 30.24 -1.89 13.30
CA LEU A 289 30.21 -1.21 12.02
C LEU A 289 28.94 -1.59 11.24
N ALA A 290 27.98 -0.67 11.33
CA ALA A 290 26.77 -0.45 10.55
C ALA A 290 26.39 -1.49 9.46
N ILE A 291 25.23 -2.13 9.65
CA ILE A 291 24.40 -2.72 8.58
C ILE A 291 24.10 -1.69 7.45
N THR A 292 24.23 -0.40 7.79
CA THR A 292 24.09 0.75 6.88
C THR A 292 25.25 0.89 5.92
N ASP A 293 24.94 0.83 4.63
CA ASP A 293 25.84 1.31 3.58
C ASP A 293 25.56 2.80 3.31
N THR A 294 26.59 3.58 3.01
CA THR A 294 26.48 5.02 2.78
C THR A 294 27.10 5.40 1.45
N PHE A 295 26.24 5.69 0.47
CA PHE A 295 26.66 6.23 -0.81
C PHE A 295 26.70 7.76 -0.74
N ASN A 296 27.85 8.30 -0.35
CA ASN A 296 28.10 9.74 -0.27
C ASN A 296 29.32 10.11 -1.11
N SER A 297 29.11 10.28 -2.42
CA SER A 297 30.16 10.72 -3.34
C SER A 297 30.44 12.21 -3.16
N ALA A 298 31.70 12.61 -3.28
CA ALA A 298 32.10 14.03 -3.29
C ALA A 298 31.52 14.80 -4.50
N THR A 299 31.13 14.07 -5.55
CA THR A 299 30.51 14.57 -6.77
C THR A 299 29.06 14.07 -6.86
N SER A 300 28.14 14.96 -7.22
CA SER A 300 26.75 14.60 -7.55
C SER A 300 26.62 14.19 -9.02
N GLY A 301 25.55 13.47 -9.35
CA GLY A 301 25.07 13.39 -10.72
C GLY A 301 24.51 14.73 -11.21
N THR A 302 23.93 14.72 -12.41
CA THR A 302 23.15 15.85 -12.95
C THR A 302 21.84 15.36 -13.53
N ALA A 303 20.88 16.26 -13.81
CA ALA A 303 19.61 15.89 -14.43
C ALA A 303 19.78 15.16 -15.79
N GLY A 304 20.80 15.52 -16.57
CA GLY A 304 21.11 14.87 -17.85
C GLY A 304 22.02 13.64 -17.73
N SER A 305 22.74 13.51 -16.62
CA SER A 305 23.71 12.44 -16.37
C SER A 305 23.66 11.99 -14.90
N PRO A 306 22.58 11.32 -14.47
CA PRO A 306 22.47 10.82 -13.11
C PRO A 306 23.53 9.73 -12.86
N ILE A 307 23.89 9.53 -11.59
CA ILE A 307 24.64 8.33 -11.17
C ILE A 307 23.63 7.19 -11.05
N ILE A 308 23.89 6.06 -11.69
CA ILE A 308 22.99 4.91 -11.69
C ILE A 308 23.57 3.81 -10.80
N ILE A 309 22.89 3.46 -9.72
CA ILE A 309 23.15 2.24 -8.95
C ILE A 309 22.18 1.17 -9.46
N SER A 310 22.72 0.23 -10.23
CA SER A 310 21.97 -0.78 -10.98
C SER A 310 22.22 -2.15 -10.36
N GLY A 311 21.18 -2.75 -9.78
CA GLY A 311 21.19 -4.08 -9.18
C GLY A 311 20.84 -5.20 -10.15
N GLY A 312 20.88 -6.43 -9.64
CA GLY A 312 20.40 -7.61 -10.37
C GLY A 312 21.39 -8.23 -11.35
N TRP A 313 22.68 -7.87 -11.27
CA TRP A 313 23.72 -8.39 -12.15
C TRP A 313 24.18 -9.79 -11.74
N ASP A 314 24.45 -10.65 -12.72
CA ASP A 314 24.92 -12.02 -12.49
C ASP A 314 26.22 -12.10 -11.66
N THR A 315 26.45 -13.25 -11.05
CA THR A 315 27.59 -13.48 -10.15
C THR A 315 28.89 -13.85 -10.87
N THR A 316 28.85 -14.15 -12.17
CA THR A 316 29.98 -14.71 -12.93
C THR A 316 30.84 -13.63 -13.58
N GLY A 317 30.22 -12.56 -14.08
CA GLY A 317 30.91 -11.45 -14.72
C GLY A 317 30.18 -10.12 -14.62
N MET A 318 28.97 -10.08 -14.03
CA MET A 318 28.10 -8.90 -14.04
C MET A 318 27.87 -8.36 -15.45
N THR A 319 27.64 -9.26 -16.40
CA THR A 319 27.42 -8.97 -17.83
C THR A 319 25.95 -9.07 -18.23
N THR A 320 25.13 -9.75 -17.43
CA THR A 320 23.70 -9.96 -17.64
C THR A 320 22.93 -9.52 -16.39
N GLN A 321 21.85 -8.77 -16.60
CA GLN A 321 20.96 -8.31 -15.53
C GLN A 321 19.71 -9.21 -15.51
N ASN A 322 19.76 -10.30 -14.75
CA ASN A 322 18.72 -11.34 -14.72
C ASN A 322 18.08 -11.54 -13.32
N GLY A 323 18.47 -10.75 -12.33
CA GLY A 323 17.99 -10.87 -10.97
C GLY A 323 17.64 -9.53 -10.33
N LEU A 324 17.67 -9.54 -8.99
CA LEU A 324 17.54 -8.35 -8.16
C LEU A 324 18.67 -8.30 -7.14
N SER A 325 19.10 -7.11 -6.75
CA SER A 325 19.98 -6.92 -5.59
C SER A 325 19.12 -6.52 -4.40
N VAL A 326 18.62 -7.52 -3.68
CA VAL A 326 17.82 -7.30 -2.46
C VAL A 326 18.71 -7.47 -1.25
N PHE A 327 18.84 -6.43 -0.43
CA PHE A 327 19.56 -6.48 0.84
C PHE A 327 18.61 -6.91 1.95
N ASP A 328 19.10 -7.76 2.87
CA ASP A 328 18.36 -8.24 4.03
C ASP A 328 19.08 -7.81 5.32
N GLY A 329 18.38 -7.09 6.19
CA GLY A 329 18.91 -6.64 7.48
C GLY A 329 19.11 -7.76 8.52
N VAL A 330 18.51 -8.94 8.31
CA VAL A 330 18.59 -10.20 9.11
C VAL A 330 18.43 -10.10 10.64
N ALA A 331 18.24 -8.91 11.20
CA ALA A 331 18.09 -8.64 12.62
C ALA A 331 17.01 -7.58 12.86
N ALA A 332 16.14 -7.84 13.83
CA ALA A 332 15.06 -6.98 14.27
C ALA A 332 15.58 -5.70 14.95
N GLY A 333 16.03 -4.72 14.16
CA GLY A 333 16.63 -3.48 14.65
C GLY A 333 17.74 -2.91 13.76
N ALA A 334 18.00 -3.52 12.60
CA ALA A 334 18.85 -2.93 11.56
C ALA A 334 18.43 -1.48 11.29
N THR A 335 19.35 -0.54 11.44
CA THR A 335 19.06 0.91 11.44
C THR A 335 18.66 1.40 10.06
N ALA A 336 19.64 1.56 9.16
CA ALA A 336 19.40 1.97 7.78
C ALA A 336 19.99 0.95 6.81
N GLY A 337 19.33 0.71 5.67
CA GLY A 337 19.89 -0.12 4.60
C GLY A 337 20.89 0.65 3.74
N LEU A 338 20.42 1.71 3.09
CA LEU A 338 21.25 2.60 2.28
C LEU A 338 21.00 4.07 2.64
N VAL A 339 22.07 4.81 2.89
CA VAL A 339 22.04 6.28 2.94
C VAL A 339 22.58 6.84 1.64
N VAL A 340 21.83 7.75 1.00
CA VAL A 340 22.27 8.44 -0.22
C VAL A 340 22.52 9.92 0.10
N GLY A 341 23.77 10.36 -0.06
CA GLY A 341 24.26 11.68 0.36
C GLY A 341 24.55 12.69 -0.76
N CYS A 342 24.29 12.34 -2.02
CA CYS A 342 24.57 13.17 -3.20
C CYS A 342 23.35 13.30 -4.13
N ASP A 343 23.38 14.27 -5.05
CA ASP A 343 22.24 14.59 -5.93
C ASP A 343 22.22 13.72 -7.19
N TYR A 344 21.03 13.60 -7.78
CA TYR A 344 20.77 12.94 -9.06
C TYR A 344 21.26 11.48 -9.09
N VAL A 345 20.70 10.67 -8.20
CA VAL A 345 20.98 9.23 -8.10
C VAL A 345 19.75 8.43 -8.52
N THR A 346 19.95 7.47 -9.41
CA THR A 346 18.95 6.47 -9.79
C THR A 346 19.27 5.14 -9.15
N LEU A 347 18.31 4.54 -8.45
CA LEU A 347 18.36 3.15 -7.98
C LEU A 347 17.49 2.30 -8.92
N ASP A 348 18.09 1.34 -9.61
CA ASP A 348 17.38 0.38 -10.48
C ASP A 348 17.57 -1.04 -9.98
N ARG A 349 16.49 -1.83 -9.86
CA ARG A 349 16.53 -3.26 -9.46
C ARG A 349 17.22 -3.52 -8.12
N ILE A 350 17.07 -2.55 -7.21
CA ILE A 350 17.50 -2.63 -5.81
C ILE A 350 16.29 -2.94 -4.94
N GLY A 351 16.48 -3.72 -3.88
CA GLY A 351 15.47 -3.87 -2.86
C GLY A 351 16.02 -4.00 -1.45
N PHE A 352 15.12 -3.88 -0.48
CA PHE A 352 15.43 -3.95 0.94
C PHE A 352 14.37 -4.75 1.68
N THR A 353 14.82 -5.57 2.63
CA THR A 353 13.94 -6.29 3.55
C THR A 353 14.47 -6.33 4.97
N ARG A 354 13.57 -6.35 5.95
CA ARG A 354 13.85 -6.46 7.40
C ARG A 354 14.72 -5.34 7.99
N PHE A 355 14.75 -4.17 7.35
CA PHE A 355 15.34 -2.93 7.90
C PHE A 355 14.31 -2.10 8.67
N THR A 356 14.77 -1.30 9.62
CA THR A 356 13.90 -0.26 10.22
C THR A 356 13.74 0.93 9.27
N THR A 357 14.82 1.29 8.58
CA THR A 357 14.82 2.33 7.53
C THR A 357 15.49 1.76 6.28
N PRO A 358 14.75 1.22 5.30
CA PRO A 358 15.36 0.56 4.13
C PRO A 358 16.27 1.51 3.37
N ILE A 359 15.82 2.74 3.17
CA ILE A 359 16.57 3.78 2.48
C ILE A 359 16.40 5.12 3.17
N ASN A 360 17.50 5.85 3.33
CA ASN A 360 17.53 7.23 3.77
C ASN A 360 18.05 8.09 2.61
N LEU A 361 17.12 8.77 1.95
CA LEU A 361 17.42 9.82 0.99
C LEU A 361 17.58 11.11 1.79
N ASN A 362 18.79 11.69 1.84
CA ASN A 362 19.13 12.86 2.68
C ASN A 362 18.44 14.17 2.18
N GLY A 363 17.12 14.13 2.15
CA GLY A 363 16.29 14.85 1.19
C GLY A 363 15.84 16.23 1.63
N SER A 364 16.30 16.71 2.78
CA SER A 364 16.15 18.13 3.15
C SER A 364 17.11 19.02 2.37
N THR A 365 18.18 18.47 1.80
CA THR A 365 19.23 19.23 1.09
C THR A 365 19.59 18.66 -0.29
N LYS A 366 19.13 17.46 -0.61
CA LYS A 366 19.51 16.72 -1.82
C LYS A 366 18.32 16.43 -2.72
N LYS A 367 18.55 16.35 -4.04
CA LYS A 367 17.47 16.25 -5.05
C LYS A 367 17.79 15.33 -6.22
N GLY A 368 16.78 15.08 -7.06
CA GLY A 368 16.93 14.35 -8.34
C GLY A 368 16.93 12.83 -8.20
N TYR A 369 16.30 12.29 -7.17
CA TYR A 369 16.27 10.85 -6.94
C TYR A 369 15.26 10.14 -7.85
N THR A 370 15.65 8.98 -8.38
CA THR A 370 14.77 8.07 -9.10
C THR A 370 14.86 6.67 -8.51
N LEU A 371 13.72 6.07 -8.19
CA LEU A 371 13.59 4.67 -7.79
C LEU A 371 12.87 3.93 -8.91
N SER A 372 13.54 2.96 -9.54
CA SER A 372 12.98 2.16 -10.62
C SER A 372 13.13 0.67 -10.37
N ASN A 373 12.09 -0.12 -10.69
CA ASN A 373 12.09 -1.57 -10.45
C ASN A 373 12.52 -1.91 -9.01
N PHE A 374 12.00 -1.13 -8.05
CA PHE A 374 12.50 -1.07 -6.69
C PHE A 374 11.56 -1.80 -5.75
N THR A 375 12.08 -2.48 -4.72
CA THR A 375 11.22 -3.23 -3.78
C THR A 375 11.61 -2.96 -2.32
N ILE A 376 10.61 -2.64 -1.52
CA ILE A 376 10.68 -2.56 -0.06
C ILE A 376 9.71 -3.64 0.44
N SER A 377 10.19 -4.60 1.21
CA SER A 377 9.34 -5.66 1.74
C SER A 377 9.67 -5.97 3.17
N ASP A 378 8.66 -6.01 4.04
CA ASP A 378 8.80 -6.44 5.43
C ASP A 378 9.93 -5.65 6.11
N CYS A 379 9.87 -4.33 5.98
CA CYS A 379 10.78 -3.38 6.63
C CYS A 379 10.01 -2.09 6.88
N GLY A 380 10.58 -1.14 7.62
CA GLY A 380 9.97 0.19 7.73
C GLY A 380 9.67 0.78 6.36
N GLY A 381 8.52 1.41 6.22
CA GLY A 381 8.12 2.13 5.03
C GLY A 381 8.95 3.39 4.84
N LEU A 382 8.58 4.17 3.84
CA LEU A 382 9.30 5.39 3.50
C LEU A 382 8.80 6.59 4.32
N PHE A 383 9.01 6.56 5.65
CA PHE A 383 8.46 7.53 6.61
C PHE A 383 8.90 8.98 6.42
N THR A 384 10.00 9.24 5.72
CA THR A 384 10.51 10.59 5.51
C THR A 384 10.91 10.75 4.05
N MET A 385 9.94 11.15 3.24
CA MET A 385 10.16 11.57 1.86
C MET A 385 11.05 12.82 1.81
N PRO A 386 11.94 12.94 0.82
CA PRO A 386 12.69 14.17 0.54
C PRO A 386 11.82 15.40 0.33
N ALA A 387 12.25 16.55 0.84
CA ALA A 387 11.62 17.84 0.56
C ALA A 387 11.80 18.29 -0.90
N HIS A 388 12.53 17.54 -1.72
CA HIS A 388 12.65 17.72 -3.16
C HIS A 388 11.96 16.56 -3.89
N ALA A 389 11.61 16.76 -5.15
CA ALA A 389 10.90 15.76 -5.95
C ALA A 389 11.68 14.43 -6.08
N VAL A 390 10.94 13.32 -6.04
CA VAL A 390 11.43 11.96 -6.32
C VAL A 390 10.55 11.34 -7.40
N THR A 391 11.18 10.60 -8.32
CA THR A 391 10.48 9.81 -9.34
C THR A 391 10.43 8.34 -8.92
N PHE A 392 9.23 7.77 -8.89
CA PHE A 392 8.99 6.35 -8.66
C PHE A 392 8.47 5.72 -9.95
N ASN A 393 9.09 4.62 -10.38
CA ASN A 393 8.68 3.89 -11.58
C ASN A 393 8.76 2.37 -11.33
N ALA A 394 7.62 1.70 -11.21
CA ALA A 394 7.52 0.30 -10.83
C ALA A 394 8.18 0.02 -9.47
N VAL A 395 7.51 0.48 -8.40
CA VAL A 395 8.00 0.36 -7.02
C VAL A 395 7.01 -0.42 -6.17
N ASN A 396 7.50 -1.47 -5.52
CA ASN A 396 6.70 -2.29 -4.60
C ASN A 396 7.04 -1.94 -3.14
N VAL A 397 6.02 -1.68 -2.32
CA VAL A 397 6.13 -1.49 -0.87
C VAL A 397 5.19 -2.49 -0.19
N LEU A 398 5.75 -3.49 0.47
CA LEU A 398 5.02 -4.70 0.85
C LEU A 398 5.15 -4.96 2.35
N ASN A 399 4.01 -5.15 3.03
CA ASN A 399 3.94 -5.48 4.45
C ASN A 399 4.79 -4.57 5.35
N SER A 400 4.90 -3.31 4.95
CA SER A 400 5.68 -2.29 5.62
C SER A 400 4.78 -1.38 6.45
N PRO A 401 5.18 -0.95 7.66
CA PRO A 401 4.53 0.17 8.34
C PRO A 401 4.89 1.48 7.63
N GLY A 402 3.95 2.40 7.49
CA GLY A 402 4.20 3.77 7.06
C GLY A 402 3.64 4.10 5.68
N SER A 403 3.43 5.41 5.47
CA SER A 403 2.88 5.98 4.24
C SER A 403 3.97 6.34 3.22
N LEU A 404 3.58 6.47 1.96
CA LEU A 404 4.28 7.30 0.99
C LEU A 404 3.67 8.71 1.08
N SER A 405 4.13 9.48 2.08
CA SER A 405 3.64 10.84 2.31
C SER A 405 4.52 11.87 1.62
N ILE A 406 3.99 12.48 0.55
CA ILE A 406 4.68 13.55 -0.17
C ILE A 406 4.80 14.77 0.77
N PRO A 407 5.99 15.40 0.90
CA PRO A 407 6.15 16.53 1.81
C PRO A 407 5.47 17.80 1.32
N GLN A 408 4.99 18.62 2.25
CA GLN A 408 4.53 19.97 1.93
C GLN A 408 5.75 20.89 1.88
N THR A 409 6.10 21.41 0.70
CA THR A 409 7.33 22.18 0.47
C THR A 409 7.20 23.09 -0.75
N THR A 410 7.95 24.18 -0.75
CA THR A 410 8.04 25.13 -1.87
C THR A 410 9.13 24.76 -2.88
N ASN A 411 9.95 23.74 -2.58
CA ASN A 411 11.07 23.33 -3.44
C ASN A 411 10.63 22.88 -4.84
N TYR A 412 9.40 22.39 -5.01
CA TYR A 412 8.89 21.96 -6.32
C TYR A 412 8.87 23.12 -7.33
N ASN A 413 8.52 24.32 -6.86
CA ASN A 413 8.54 25.53 -7.67
C ASN A 413 9.97 25.95 -8.00
N THR A 414 10.86 25.89 -7.02
CA THR A 414 12.28 26.24 -7.18
C THR A 414 12.98 25.31 -8.16
N ASP A 415 12.71 24.01 -8.06
CA ASP A 415 13.31 22.99 -8.92
C ASP A 415 12.60 22.83 -10.27
N ALA A 416 11.39 23.39 -10.42
CA ALA A 416 10.48 23.15 -11.55
C ALA A 416 10.21 21.66 -11.82
N VAL A 417 10.21 20.84 -10.76
CA VAL A 417 9.98 19.39 -10.81
C VAL A 417 9.13 18.98 -9.61
N ALA A 418 8.13 18.13 -9.83
CA ALA A 418 7.27 17.58 -8.79
C ALA A 418 7.44 16.07 -8.63
N TYR A 419 6.89 15.52 -7.55
CA TYR A 419 6.83 14.08 -7.36
C TYR A 419 6.08 13.41 -8.51
N SER A 420 6.60 12.26 -8.94
CA SER A 420 6.00 11.41 -9.96
C SER A 420 5.95 9.98 -9.45
N LEU A 421 4.75 9.43 -9.33
CA LEU A 421 4.50 8.06 -8.91
C LEU A 421 3.82 7.31 -10.06
N ALA A 422 4.57 6.39 -10.67
CA ALA A 422 4.09 5.52 -11.73
C ALA A 422 4.25 4.05 -11.31
N PHE A 423 3.18 3.27 -11.42
CA PHE A 423 3.20 1.83 -11.12
C PHE A 423 3.68 1.51 -9.69
N VAL A 424 3.30 2.33 -8.72
CA VAL A 424 3.60 2.07 -7.31
C VAL A 424 2.57 1.11 -6.74
N LYS A 425 3.02 0.00 -6.15
CA LYS A 425 2.15 -0.99 -5.49
C LYS A 425 2.46 -1.02 -4.01
N MET A 426 1.47 -0.68 -3.20
CA MET A 426 1.51 -0.81 -1.75
C MET A 426 0.55 -1.93 -1.33
N ILE A 427 1.07 -2.96 -0.66
CA ILE A 427 0.25 -4.08 -0.15
C ILE A 427 0.52 -4.27 1.33
N GLY A 428 -0.52 -4.39 2.14
CA GLY A 428 -0.37 -4.74 3.54
C GLY A 428 0.23 -3.63 4.38
N ASN A 429 -0.03 -2.37 4.05
CA ASN A 429 0.44 -1.25 4.86
C ASN A 429 -0.08 -1.41 6.32
N THR A 430 0.83 -1.26 7.28
CA THR A 430 0.54 -1.51 8.72
C THR A 430 0.55 -0.23 9.56
N SER A 431 0.67 0.97 8.97
CA SER A 431 0.41 2.24 9.67
C SER A 431 0.30 3.42 8.71
N GLY A 432 -0.50 4.43 9.07
CA GLY A 432 -0.71 5.64 8.26
C GLY A 432 -1.45 5.37 6.93
N ASP A 433 -1.86 6.43 6.25
CA ASP A 433 -2.46 6.31 4.91
C ASP A 433 -1.47 5.68 3.91
N GLY A 434 -1.94 5.15 2.77
CA GLY A 434 -1.07 4.62 1.73
C GLY A 434 -0.27 5.72 1.03
N ILE A 435 -0.88 6.37 0.04
CA ILE A 435 -0.26 7.48 -0.70
C ILE A 435 -0.92 8.79 -0.27
N VAL A 436 -0.11 9.76 0.17
CA VAL A 436 -0.58 11.06 0.65
C VAL A 436 -0.04 12.21 -0.19
N VAL A 437 -0.94 13.05 -0.69
CA VAL A 437 -0.64 14.36 -1.26
C VAL A 437 -1.09 15.43 -0.25
N PRO A 438 -0.17 16.27 0.26
CA PRO A 438 -0.51 17.28 1.25
C PRO A 438 -1.30 18.44 0.63
N ALA A 439 -1.84 19.31 1.47
CA ALA A 439 -2.55 20.51 1.02
C ALA A 439 -1.58 21.58 0.49
N ASN A 440 -2.07 22.44 -0.40
CA ASN A 440 -1.36 23.61 -0.92
C ASN A 440 -0.01 23.28 -1.59
N VAL A 441 0.07 22.18 -2.35
CA VAL A 441 1.26 21.88 -3.16
C VAL A 441 1.33 22.85 -4.35
N GLY A 442 2.50 23.47 -4.55
CA GLY A 442 2.74 24.40 -5.65
C GLY A 442 2.88 23.73 -7.03
N SER A 443 3.26 24.51 -8.04
CA SER A 443 3.50 24.05 -9.41
C SER A 443 4.98 23.64 -9.59
N PRO A 444 5.30 22.60 -10.38
CA PRO A 444 4.40 21.79 -11.21
C PRO A 444 3.55 20.80 -10.42
N ALA A 445 2.46 20.32 -11.02
CA ALA A 445 1.55 19.37 -10.37
C ALA A 445 2.23 18.01 -10.16
N ILE A 446 1.96 17.39 -9.00
CA ILE A 446 2.33 16.00 -8.73
C ILE A 446 1.63 15.08 -9.75
N SER A 447 2.28 13.99 -10.14
CA SER A 447 1.67 12.94 -10.96
C SER A 447 1.59 11.62 -10.19
N ILE A 448 0.40 11.00 -10.19
CA ILE A 448 0.14 9.70 -9.56
C ILE A 448 -0.71 8.88 -10.52
N HIS A 449 -0.13 7.84 -11.09
CA HIS A 449 -0.85 6.98 -12.00
C HIS A 449 -0.43 5.52 -11.96
N ASP A 450 -1.36 4.66 -12.35
CA ASP A 450 -1.20 3.20 -12.35
C ASP A 450 -0.76 2.67 -10.97
N CYS A 451 -1.09 3.40 -9.89
CA CYS A 451 -0.71 3.05 -8.53
C CYS A 451 -1.80 2.22 -7.86
N SER A 452 -1.40 1.34 -6.95
CA SER A 452 -2.32 0.50 -6.17
C SER A 452 -2.00 0.54 -4.68
N VAL A 453 -3.02 0.68 -3.85
CA VAL A 453 -2.92 0.56 -2.39
C VAL A 453 -3.95 -0.46 -1.93
N ILE A 454 -3.48 -1.60 -1.41
CA ILE A 454 -4.31 -2.76 -1.16
C ILE A 454 -4.08 -3.34 0.24
N GLY A 455 -5.18 -3.67 0.93
CA GLY A 455 -5.11 -4.49 2.13
C GLY A 455 -4.44 -3.79 3.31
N SER A 456 -4.63 -2.47 3.48
CA SER A 456 -4.10 -1.77 4.66
C SER A 456 -4.71 -2.37 5.95
N THR A 457 -3.87 -2.69 6.93
CA THR A 457 -4.21 -3.61 8.03
C THR A 457 -4.42 -2.96 9.40
N THR A 458 -4.16 -1.65 9.56
CA THR A 458 -4.32 -0.92 10.83
C THR A 458 -5.37 0.18 10.75
N GLY A 459 -6.16 0.37 11.82
CA GLY A 459 -7.33 1.23 11.82
C GLY A 459 -7.06 2.68 11.36
N ASN A 460 -8.02 3.24 10.61
CA ASN A 460 -8.02 4.61 10.06
C ASN A 460 -6.99 4.90 8.96
N THR A 461 -6.57 3.88 8.21
CA THR A 461 -5.66 4.06 7.08
C THR A 461 -6.44 4.17 5.76
N ASN A 462 -6.31 5.30 5.08
CA ASN A 462 -6.88 5.50 3.75
C ASN A 462 -5.94 4.92 2.69
N GLY A 463 -6.47 4.43 1.57
CA GLY A 463 -5.66 4.00 0.44
C GLY A 463 -4.88 5.19 -0.14
N PHE A 464 -5.63 6.19 -0.58
CA PHE A 464 -5.10 7.47 -1.04
C PHE A 464 -5.71 8.61 -0.23
N ASN A 465 -4.88 9.56 0.17
CA ASN A 465 -5.30 10.80 0.81
C ASN A 465 -4.78 11.98 0.00
N ILE A 466 -5.66 12.61 -0.77
CA ILE A 466 -5.31 13.65 -1.74
C ILE A 466 -5.87 14.98 -1.29
N SER A 467 -4.97 15.92 -0.96
CA SER A 467 -5.34 17.25 -0.47
C SER A 467 -4.93 18.40 -1.39
N SER A 468 -4.39 18.11 -2.58
CA SER A 468 -4.10 19.11 -3.62
C SER A 468 -4.39 18.54 -5.01
N PRO A 469 -4.77 19.38 -5.98
CA PRO A 469 -4.89 18.97 -7.37
C PRO A 469 -3.60 18.32 -7.91
N CYS A 470 -3.74 17.17 -8.53
CA CYS A 470 -2.65 16.42 -9.14
C CYS A 470 -3.11 15.72 -10.41
N ILE A 471 -2.17 15.27 -11.23
CA ILE A 471 -2.46 14.40 -12.37
C ILE A 471 -2.75 13.01 -11.80
N PHE A 472 -4.01 12.57 -11.85
CA PHE A 472 -4.47 11.37 -11.13
C PHE A 472 -5.27 10.41 -12.01
N TYR A 473 -4.69 9.29 -12.41
CA TYR A 473 -5.38 8.33 -13.27
C TYR A 473 -4.96 6.86 -13.07
N ASN A 474 -5.83 5.91 -13.41
CA ASN A 474 -5.58 4.46 -13.33
C ASN A 474 -5.20 3.96 -11.93
N ASN A 475 -5.69 4.62 -10.87
CA ASN A 475 -5.33 4.28 -9.49
C ASN A 475 -6.34 3.29 -8.88
N THR A 476 -5.84 2.37 -8.06
CA THR A 476 -6.62 1.30 -7.42
C THR A 476 -6.47 1.32 -5.91
N ALA A 477 -7.56 1.39 -5.16
CA ALA A 477 -7.60 1.35 -3.71
C ALA A 477 -8.54 0.24 -3.23
N ASN A 478 -8.03 -0.97 -2.94
CA ASN A 478 -8.89 -2.10 -2.62
C ASN A 478 -8.65 -2.66 -1.23
N ASP A 479 -9.67 -3.29 -0.67
CA ASP A 479 -9.54 -4.18 0.50
C ASP A 479 -8.90 -3.50 1.72
N ASN A 480 -8.92 -2.17 1.81
CA ASN A 480 -8.46 -1.45 2.99
C ASN A 480 -9.56 -1.60 4.06
N ALA A 481 -9.52 -2.73 4.76
CA ALA A 481 -10.59 -3.21 5.65
C ALA A 481 -10.27 -2.96 7.13
N SER A 482 -9.40 -1.99 7.43
CA SER A 482 -8.92 -1.75 8.79
C SER A 482 -9.94 -0.96 9.63
N GLY A 483 -10.74 -1.67 10.44
CA GLY A 483 -11.80 -1.06 11.26
C GLY A 483 -12.98 -0.57 10.41
N SER A 484 -13.85 0.30 10.94
CA SER A 484 -15.07 0.78 10.26
C SER A 484 -14.90 2.09 9.47
N ALA A 485 -13.66 2.55 9.26
CA ALA A 485 -13.40 3.93 8.80
C ALA A 485 -12.40 4.06 7.63
N ALA A 486 -11.80 2.96 7.15
CA ALA A 486 -10.80 3.05 6.09
C ALA A 486 -11.44 3.42 4.74
N VAL A 487 -10.87 4.41 4.05
CA VAL A 487 -11.36 4.91 2.76
C VAL A 487 -10.46 4.45 1.62
N GLY A 488 -11.03 4.13 0.46
CA GLY A 488 -10.25 3.92 -0.77
C GLY A 488 -9.55 5.19 -1.22
N PHE A 489 -10.33 6.18 -1.67
CA PHE A 489 -9.86 7.53 -2.02
C PHE A 489 -10.46 8.59 -1.11
N LEU A 490 -9.65 9.26 -0.30
CA LEU A 490 -10.01 10.45 0.45
C LEU A 490 -9.57 11.69 -0.34
N PHE A 491 -10.54 12.52 -0.72
CA PHE A 491 -10.33 13.82 -1.36
C PHE A 491 -10.70 14.92 -0.38
N GLN A 492 -9.78 15.85 -0.11
CA GLN A 492 -10.03 16.88 0.89
C GLN A 492 -9.44 18.26 0.59
N ASN A 493 -10.12 19.32 1.00
CA ASN A 493 -9.67 20.71 0.92
C ASN A 493 -9.19 21.14 -0.48
N MET A 494 -9.89 20.72 -1.54
CA MET A 494 -9.48 21.01 -2.91
C MET A 494 -10.67 21.16 -3.88
N ASN A 495 -10.51 22.08 -4.84
CA ASN A 495 -11.52 22.38 -5.86
C ASN A 495 -10.98 22.12 -7.26
N GLY A 496 -11.83 21.64 -8.17
CA GLY A 496 -11.47 21.42 -9.58
C GLY A 496 -10.54 20.23 -9.80
N PHE A 497 -10.54 19.25 -8.90
CA PHE A 497 -9.77 18.03 -9.08
C PHE A 497 -10.43 17.12 -10.11
N VAL A 498 -9.61 16.48 -10.96
CA VAL A 498 -10.09 15.53 -11.96
C VAL A 498 -9.35 14.21 -11.82
N GLY A 499 -10.11 13.12 -11.66
CA GLY A 499 -9.61 11.74 -11.64
C GLY A 499 -10.11 10.93 -12.83
N TYR A 500 -9.27 10.02 -13.34
CA TYR A 500 -9.63 9.14 -14.44
C TYR A 500 -9.41 7.67 -14.07
N ASN A 501 -10.35 6.80 -14.44
CA ASN A 501 -10.23 5.34 -14.26
C ASN A 501 -9.80 4.93 -12.84
N LEU A 502 -10.65 5.26 -11.87
CA LEU A 502 -10.43 4.96 -10.46
C LEU A 502 -11.16 3.68 -10.07
N GLN A 503 -10.48 2.82 -9.32
CA GLN A 503 -11.08 1.62 -8.75
C GLN A 503 -10.97 1.66 -7.23
N ALA A 504 -12.09 1.59 -6.52
CA ALA A 504 -12.08 1.42 -5.07
C ALA A 504 -13.10 0.37 -4.64
N ARG A 505 -12.62 -0.79 -4.18
CA ARG A 505 -13.47 -1.92 -3.81
C ARG A 505 -13.17 -2.41 -2.41
N ASN A 506 -14.20 -2.83 -1.69
CA ASN A 506 -14.06 -3.53 -0.42
C ASN A 506 -13.35 -2.73 0.70
N ASN A 507 -13.33 -1.39 0.61
CA ASN A 507 -12.87 -0.54 1.70
C ASN A 507 -13.96 -0.42 2.77
N SER A 508 -13.60 -0.45 4.05
CA SER A 508 -14.57 -0.64 5.14
C SER A 508 -15.38 0.60 5.52
N GLY A 509 -14.82 1.80 5.34
CA GLY A 509 -15.48 3.08 5.59
C GLY A 509 -16.20 3.60 4.35
N ALA A 510 -15.44 3.92 3.30
CA ALA A 510 -15.99 4.33 2.02
C ALA A 510 -15.08 3.98 0.84
N GLN A 511 -15.64 3.84 -0.36
CA GLN A 511 -14.82 3.68 -1.56
C GLN A 511 -14.21 5.02 -1.99
N VAL A 512 -15.02 6.08 -1.96
CA VAL A 512 -14.60 7.47 -2.14
C VAL A 512 -15.17 8.30 -1.00
N GLN A 513 -14.34 9.12 -0.35
CA GLN A 513 -14.77 10.09 0.66
C GLN A 513 -14.34 11.51 0.28
N LEU A 514 -15.25 12.46 0.45
CA LEU A 514 -15.01 13.89 0.25
C LEU A 514 -15.04 14.63 1.59
N ASN A 515 -14.21 15.67 1.70
CA ASN A 515 -14.17 16.58 2.83
C ASN A 515 -13.75 17.98 2.37
N ASN A 516 -14.70 18.91 2.19
CA ASN A 516 -14.41 20.24 1.63
C ASN A 516 -13.75 20.12 0.25
N ALA A 517 -14.34 19.28 -0.62
CA ALA A 517 -13.75 18.91 -1.89
C ALA A 517 -14.77 18.90 -3.04
N TYR A 518 -14.31 19.32 -4.22
CA TYR A 518 -15.08 19.33 -5.46
C TYR A 518 -14.30 18.55 -6.51
N VAL A 519 -14.84 17.39 -6.91
CA VAL A 519 -14.12 16.42 -7.75
C VAL A 519 -14.95 15.97 -8.95
N GLU A 520 -14.28 15.82 -10.09
CA GLU A 520 -14.80 15.16 -11.27
C GLU A 520 -14.08 13.82 -11.47
N ILE A 521 -14.85 12.75 -11.69
CA ILE A 521 -14.33 11.39 -11.88
C ILE A 521 -14.90 10.84 -13.18
N PHE A 522 -14.06 10.64 -14.18
CA PHE A 522 -14.51 10.19 -15.50
C PHE A 522 -14.91 8.72 -15.53
N THR A 523 -14.29 7.90 -14.68
CA THR A 523 -14.64 6.49 -14.53
C THR A 523 -14.34 6.04 -13.11
N LEU A 524 -15.33 5.46 -12.45
CA LEU A 524 -15.25 4.95 -11.09
C LEU A 524 -15.81 3.53 -11.02
N ASP A 525 -15.05 2.61 -10.45
CA ASP A 525 -15.50 1.26 -10.14
C ASP A 525 -15.50 1.01 -8.63
N THR A 526 -16.69 0.78 -8.09
CA THR A 526 -16.93 0.46 -6.67
C THR A 526 -17.71 -0.84 -6.49
N ASN A 527 -17.63 -1.75 -7.47
CA ASN A 527 -18.48 -2.94 -7.54
C ASN A 527 -18.07 -4.05 -6.56
N PHE A 528 -18.20 -3.81 -5.25
CA PHE A 528 -17.99 -4.79 -4.18
C PHE A 528 -18.74 -4.44 -2.88
N ASN A 529 -18.88 -5.42 -1.97
CA ASN A 529 -19.92 -5.45 -0.92
C ASN A 529 -19.55 -4.86 0.46
N LEU A 530 -18.67 -3.85 0.59
CA LEU A 530 -18.38 -3.22 1.90
C LEU A 530 -18.40 -1.68 1.81
N GLY A 531 -18.70 -1.02 2.93
CA GLY A 531 -18.66 0.44 3.08
C GLY A 531 -19.71 1.21 2.26
N THR A 532 -19.72 2.53 2.41
CA THR A 532 -20.47 3.42 1.51
C THR A 532 -19.68 3.66 0.23
N GLN A 533 -20.33 3.73 -0.92
CA GLN A 533 -19.59 3.91 -2.17
C GLN A 533 -19.03 5.34 -2.32
N VAL A 534 -19.88 6.37 -2.17
CA VAL A 534 -19.44 7.78 -2.10
C VAL A 534 -19.92 8.40 -0.80
N LYS A 535 -19.01 8.97 -0.02
CA LYS A 535 -19.30 9.51 1.32
C LYS A 535 -18.80 10.95 1.45
N PHE A 536 -19.52 11.77 2.19
CA PHE A 536 -19.07 13.07 2.66
C PHE A 536 -18.80 13.01 4.16
N THR A 537 -17.83 13.81 4.60
CA THR A 537 -17.53 13.97 6.02
C THR A 537 -18.63 14.83 6.67
N SER A 538 -19.02 14.52 7.90
CA SER A 538 -20.01 15.36 8.61
C SER A 538 -19.47 16.79 8.80
N GLY A 539 -20.33 17.79 8.59
CA GLY A 539 -19.95 19.19 8.62
C GLY A 539 -19.00 19.63 7.49
N SER A 540 -18.87 18.85 6.41
CA SER A 540 -18.11 19.24 5.22
C SER A 540 -19.04 19.55 4.05
N GLU A 541 -18.60 20.46 3.18
CA GLU A 541 -19.27 20.76 1.91
C GLU A 541 -18.51 20.13 0.74
N GLY A 542 -19.18 19.85 -0.37
CA GLY A 542 -18.51 19.32 -1.55
C GLY A 542 -19.43 18.80 -2.64
N GLU A 543 -18.80 18.46 -3.75
CA GLU A 543 -19.46 17.93 -4.94
C GLU A 543 -18.63 16.80 -5.56
N ALA A 544 -19.31 15.73 -5.95
CA ALA A 544 -18.73 14.66 -6.76
C ALA A 544 -19.51 14.51 -8.07
N ILE A 545 -18.86 14.78 -9.20
CA ILE A 545 -19.40 14.47 -10.54
C ILE A 545 -18.73 13.20 -11.05
N ILE A 546 -19.51 12.17 -11.34
CA ILE A 546 -19.02 10.87 -11.78
C ILE A 546 -19.63 10.55 -13.14
N TYR A 547 -18.83 10.54 -14.21
CA TYR A 547 -19.35 10.39 -15.58
C TYR A 547 -19.66 8.94 -16.00
N SER A 548 -19.03 7.97 -15.35
CA SER A 548 -19.28 6.55 -15.57
C SER A 548 -19.01 5.78 -14.30
N TRP A 549 -20.07 5.24 -13.69
CA TRP A 549 -19.97 4.59 -12.38
C TRP A 549 -20.40 3.13 -12.41
N THR A 550 -19.45 2.21 -12.25
CA THR A 550 -19.71 0.78 -12.00
C THR A 550 -19.88 0.56 -10.51
N GLN A 551 -21.08 0.79 -10.01
CA GLN A 551 -21.41 0.68 -8.59
C GLN A 551 -21.77 -0.76 -8.17
N ASN A 552 -21.66 -1.06 -6.88
CA ASN A 552 -22.28 -2.22 -6.28
C ASN A 552 -23.79 -1.98 -6.10
N GLY A 553 -24.62 -2.97 -6.47
CA GLY A 553 -26.09 -2.84 -6.38
C GLY A 553 -26.67 -2.99 -4.97
N THR A 554 -25.90 -3.49 -4.00
CA THR A 554 -26.37 -3.83 -2.65
C THR A 554 -25.83 -2.92 -1.55
N ALA A 555 -24.63 -2.36 -1.71
CA ALA A 555 -24.02 -1.46 -0.75
C ALA A 555 -24.65 -0.04 -0.80
N PRO A 556 -24.69 0.71 0.31
CA PRO A 556 -25.13 2.10 0.33
C PRO A 556 -24.35 2.93 -0.70
N LYS A 557 -25.07 3.53 -1.67
CA LYS A 557 -24.45 4.30 -2.76
C LYS A 557 -23.81 5.58 -2.26
N VAL A 558 -24.57 6.35 -1.48
CA VAL A 558 -24.19 7.68 -1.04
C VAL A 558 -24.45 7.88 0.44
N ALA A 559 -23.58 8.63 1.10
CA ALA A 559 -23.81 9.21 2.42
C ALA A 559 -23.36 10.67 2.38
N LEU A 560 -24.31 11.60 2.44
CA LEU A 560 -24.06 13.02 2.25
C LEU A 560 -23.57 13.75 3.51
N GLY A 561 -23.31 12.99 4.58
CA GLY A 561 -22.93 13.52 5.89
C GLY A 561 -24.13 14.12 6.63
N ASP A 562 -24.11 14.07 7.96
CA ASP A 562 -25.02 14.88 8.74
C ASP A 562 -24.50 16.32 8.70
N PRO A 563 -25.33 17.32 8.35
CA PRO A 563 -24.95 18.70 8.59
C PRO A 563 -24.74 18.93 10.10
N ALA A 564 -23.91 19.90 10.45
CA ALA A 564 -23.97 20.43 11.81
C ALA A 564 -25.41 20.85 12.11
N THR A 565 -25.90 20.60 13.33
CA THR A 565 -27.29 20.84 13.71
C THR A 565 -27.82 22.18 13.17
N GLY A 566 -28.75 22.13 12.20
CA GLY A 566 -29.46 23.30 11.68
C GLY A 566 -29.05 23.81 10.28
N GLU A 567 -28.08 23.21 9.59
CA GLU A 567 -27.67 23.65 8.24
C GLU A 567 -27.84 22.54 7.18
N THR A 568 -27.69 22.87 5.91
CA THR A 568 -27.59 21.90 4.81
C THR A 568 -26.21 22.07 4.21
N SER A 569 -25.37 21.04 4.27
CA SER A 569 -23.97 21.12 3.84
C SER A 569 -23.80 21.33 2.32
N GLY A 570 -24.90 21.30 1.56
CA GLY A 570 -24.88 21.50 0.11
C GLY A 570 -24.24 20.33 -0.64
N ASN A 571 -24.08 19.18 0.00
CA ASN A 571 -23.39 18.03 -0.57
C ASN A 571 -24.21 17.41 -1.71
N VAL A 572 -23.54 17.15 -2.83
CA VAL A 572 -24.17 16.59 -4.01
C VAL A 572 -23.30 15.56 -4.72
N VAL A 573 -23.92 14.47 -5.16
CA VAL A 573 -23.32 13.49 -6.07
C VAL A 573 -24.10 13.50 -7.38
N ILE A 574 -23.44 13.85 -8.48
CA ILE A 574 -23.98 13.78 -9.84
C ILE A 574 -23.38 12.54 -10.50
N ALA A 575 -24.18 11.52 -10.73
CA ALA A 575 -23.76 10.26 -11.33
C ALA A 575 -24.36 10.11 -12.74
N HIS A 576 -23.52 9.84 -13.71
CA HIS A 576 -23.89 9.45 -15.06
C HIS A 576 -23.57 7.97 -15.30
N ARG A 577 -24.35 7.35 -16.18
CA ARG A 577 -24.22 5.93 -16.57
C ARG A 577 -24.06 5.00 -15.37
N GLU A 578 -24.88 5.22 -14.36
CA GLU A 578 -24.82 4.48 -13.10
C GLU A 578 -25.06 2.97 -13.34
N GLY A 579 -24.24 2.12 -12.73
CA GLY A 579 -24.20 0.68 -13.01
C GLY A 579 -23.63 0.33 -14.40
N GLY A 580 -22.93 1.26 -15.06
CA GLY A 580 -22.48 1.11 -16.44
C GLY A 580 -23.61 1.13 -17.48
N LEU A 581 -24.82 1.55 -17.08
CA LEU A 581 -26.01 1.50 -17.93
C LEU A 581 -26.24 2.81 -18.69
N VAL A 582 -26.51 2.71 -19.98
CA VAL A 582 -26.84 3.88 -20.81
C VAL A 582 -28.09 4.59 -20.28
N ALA A 583 -28.05 5.93 -20.24
CA ALA A 583 -29.15 6.79 -19.80
C ALA A 583 -29.61 6.60 -18.33
N ASN A 584 -28.85 5.88 -17.51
CA ASN A 584 -29.06 5.82 -16.06
C ASN A 584 -28.27 6.95 -15.38
N ASN A 585 -28.91 8.08 -15.11
CA ASN A 585 -28.28 9.22 -14.44
C ASN A 585 -29.04 9.55 -13.16
N SER A 586 -28.30 9.97 -12.14
CA SER A 586 -28.82 10.27 -10.82
C SER A 586 -28.13 11.51 -10.25
N ILE A 587 -28.88 12.30 -9.48
CA ILE A 587 -28.36 13.36 -8.62
C ILE A 587 -28.83 13.05 -7.22
N TYR A 588 -27.89 12.93 -6.29
CA TYR A 588 -28.15 12.71 -4.88
C TYR A 588 -27.81 13.98 -4.11
N SER A 589 -28.75 14.49 -3.31
CA SER A 589 -28.54 15.65 -2.44
C SER A 589 -29.26 15.50 -1.11
N ASP A 590 -28.99 16.42 -0.18
CA ASP A 590 -29.59 16.42 1.17
C ASP A 590 -31.12 16.49 1.14
N TYR A 591 -31.69 16.94 0.02
CA TYR A 591 -33.12 17.13 -0.21
C TYR A 591 -33.81 15.97 -0.94
N GLY A 592 -33.05 14.98 -1.43
CA GLY A 592 -33.61 13.80 -2.08
C GLY A 592 -32.82 13.34 -3.30
N THR A 593 -33.50 12.65 -4.22
CA THR A 593 -32.85 12.05 -5.39
C THR A 593 -33.57 12.44 -6.67
N ILE A 594 -32.79 12.81 -7.69
CA ILE A 594 -33.27 13.13 -9.04
C ILE A 594 -32.72 12.08 -10.00
N THR A 595 -33.54 11.47 -10.84
CA THR A 595 -33.07 10.41 -11.74
C THR A 595 -33.75 10.44 -13.11
N THR A 596 -33.07 9.94 -14.13
CA THR A 596 -33.65 9.63 -15.45
C THR A 596 -34.17 8.20 -15.55
N THR A 597 -33.89 7.35 -14.56
CA THR A 597 -34.14 5.91 -14.64
C THR A 597 -35.60 5.55 -14.41
N GLY A 598 -36.16 4.79 -15.35
CA GLY A 598 -37.57 4.40 -15.32
C GLY A 598 -38.53 5.56 -15.61
N VAL A 599 -38.05 6.66 -16.19
CA VAL A 599 -38.85 7.84 -16.54
C VAL A 599 -38.90 7.99 -18.04
N THR A 600 -40.08 7.72 -18.61
CA THR A 600 -40.37 8.06 -20.00
C THR A 600 -41.06 9.42 -20.01
N GLY A 601 -40.46 10.38 -20.72
CA GLY A 601 -41.06 11.68 -20.97
C GLY A 601 -42.33 11.56 -21.81
N GLN A 602 -43.15 12.62 -21.82
CA GLN A 602 -44.47 12.64 -22.46
C GLN A 602 -44.46 12.23 -23.95
N SER A 603 -43.35 12.43 -24.67
CA SER A 603 -43.18 12.10 -26.10
C SER A 603 -42.31 10.85 -26.36
N GLY A 604 -42.07 10.01 -25.35
CA GLY A 604 -41.20 8.84 -25.47
C GLY A 604 -39.69 9.12 -25.31
N GLY A 605 -39.31 10.40 -25.14
CA GLY A 605 -37.94 10.81 -24.81
C GLY A 605 -37.59 10.67 -23.32
N SER A 606 -36.41 11.18 -22.92
CA SER A 606 -35.99 11.19 -21.51
C SER A 606 -36.80 12.21 -20.68
N GLY A 607 -37.09 11.85 -19.43
CA GLY A 607 -37.62 12.77 -18.43
C GLY A 607 -36.79 12.71 -17.16
N TRP A 608 -36.99 13.68 -16.27
CA TRP A 608 -36.42 13.69 -14.93
C TRP A 608 -37.50 13.40 -13.91
N LYS A 609 -37.19 12.55 -12.93
CA LYS A 609 -38.02 12.27 -11.75
C LYS A 609 -37.31 12.78 -10.51
N LEU A 610 -37.97 13.65 -9.78
CA LEU A 610 -37.54 14.21 -8.50
C LEU A 610 -38.27 13.47 -7.38
N SER A 611 -37.51 12.90 -6.45
CA SER A 611 -37.97 12.16 -5.29
C SER A 611 -37.50 12.89 -4.02
N PRO A 612 -38.26 13.90 -3.55
CA PRO A 612 -37.90 14.63 -2.34
C PRO A 612 -37.86 13.72 -1.11
N ASN A 613 -37.09 14.12 -0.09
CA ASN A 613 -37.07 13.47 1.23
C ASN A 613 -37.68 14.39 2.30
N ALA A 614 -37.57 14.00 3.58
CA ALA A 614 -38.13 14.77 4.70
C ALA A 614 -37.51 16.17 4.88
N ASN A 615 -36.34 16.44 4.29
CA ASN A 615 -35.66 17.72 4.37
C ASN A 615 -36.05 18.68 3.23
N ALA A 616 -36.81 18.21 2.23
CA ALA A 616 -37.28 19.05 1.14
C ALA A 616 -38.53 19.84 1.57
N PHE A 617 -38.34 21.13 1.85
CA PHE A 617 -39.39 22.08 2.23
C PHE A 617 -39.63 23.11 1.13
N ALA A 618 -40.70 23.91 1.24
CA ALA A 618 -40.96 24.98 0.27
C ALA A 618 -39.83 26.03 0.22
N SER A 619 -39.18 26.29 1.36
CA SER A 619 -38.02 27.19 1.47
C SER A 619 -36.71 26.57 0.95
N SER A 620 -36.63 25.23 0.95
CA SER A 620 -35.44 24.47 0.57
C SER A 620 -35.86 23.23 -0.23
N PRO A 621 -36.37 23.39 -1.47
CA PRO A 621 -36.93 22.29 -2.24
C PRO A 621 -35.83 21.46 -2.90
N LEU A 622 -36.14 20.20 -3.23
CA LEU A 622 -35.32 19.43 -4.17
C LEU A 622 -35.43 20.09 -5.55
N ARG A 623 -34.29 20.55 -6.10
CA ARG A 623 -34.24 21.42 -7.28
C ARG A 623 -33.40 20.81 -8.39
N LEU A 624 -33.88 20.93 -9.63
CA LEU A 624 -33.14 20.62 -10.86
C LEU A 624 -33.17 21.82 -11.81
N ASN A 625 -32.04 22.20 -12.40
CA ASN A 625 -32.04 23.11 -13.55
C ASN A 625 -32.41 22.31 -14.81
N VAL A 626 -33.56 22.63 -15.40
CA VAL A 626 -34.10 21.91 -16.57
C VAL A 626 -33.80 22.60 -17.90
N GLY A 627 -33.22 23.81 -17.87
CA GLY A 627 -32.79 24.49 -19.09
C GLY A 627 -32.29 25.91 -18.87
N LYS A 628 -31.40 26.34 -19.76
CA LYS A 628 -30.91 27.72 -19.88
C LYS A 628 -31.44 28.33 -21.17
N VAL A 629 -32.18 29.43 -21.07
CA VAL A 629 -32.88 30.03 -22.22
C VAL A 629 -32.36 31.44 -22.49
N PRO A 630 -31.72 31.70 -23.65
CA PRO A 630 -31.36 33.06 -24.05
C PRO A 630 -32.63 33.84 -24.40
N CYS A 631 -32.76 35.07 -23.92
CA CYS A 631 -33.95 35.91 -24.10
C CYS A 631 -33.56 37.30 -24.62
N ALA A 632 -34.30 37.80 -25.60
CA ALA A 632 -34.08 39.12 -26.20
C ALA A 632 -34.80 40.23 -25.41
N ALA A 633 -34.16 41.40 -25.31
CA ALA A 633 -34.70 42.59 -24.65
C ALA A 633 -36.03 43.02 -25.28
N GLY A 634 -37.03 43.31 -24.45
CA GLY A 634 -38.34 43.80 -24.85
C GLY A 634 -39.25 42.75 -25.50
N VAL A 635 -38.82 41.49 -25.59
CA VAL A 635 -39.54 40.42 -26.28
C VAL A 635 -40.20 39.47 -25.27
N PRO A 636 -41.55 39.32 -25.28
CA PRO A 636 -42.23 38.38 -24.40
C PRO A 636 -41.76 36.95 -24.64
N THR A 637 -41.06 36.39 -23.65
CA THR A 637 -40.56 35.01 -23.71
C THR A 637 -41.52 34.10 -22.95
N THR A 638 -41.98 33.03 -23.61
CA THR A 638 -42.77 31.95 -22.99
C THR A 638 -42.05 30.62 -23.11
N ILE A 639 -41.86 29.94 -21.98
CA ILE A 639 -41.17 28.65 -21.89
C ILE A 639 -42.16 27.60 -21.37
N LYS A 640 -42.27 26.46 -22.07
CA LYS A 640 -43.18 25.37 -21.71
C LYS A 640 -42.45 24.05 -21.41
N TYR A 641 -42.85 23.38 -20.32
CA TYR A 641 -42.44 22.01 -19.98
C TYR A 641 -43.66 21.13 -19.70
N TYR A 642 -43.55 19.83 -19.98
CA TYR A 642 -44.49 18.86 -19.42
C TYR A 642 -44.08 18.51 -18.00
N ALA A 643 -45.03 18.41 -17.08
CA ALA A 643 -44.80 17.90 -15.74
C ALA A 643 -45.99 17.06 -15.24
N GLN A 644 -45.75 16.22 -14.23
CA GLN A 644 -46.77 15.45 -13.52
C GLN A 644 -46.33 15.11 -12.09
N LEU A 645 -47.28 14.77 -11.23
CA LEU A 645 -47.05 14.24 -9.88
C LEU A 645 -47.36 12.75 -9.82
N SER A 646 -46.75 12.01 -8.90
CA SER A 646 -47.10 10.59 -8.68
C SER A 646 -48.42 10.40 -7.93
N ALA A 647 -48.97 11.46 -7.32
CA ALA A 647 -50.27 11.46 -6.66
C ALA A 647 -50.91 12.85 -6.75
N ALA A 648 -52.24 12.91 -6.64
CA ALA A 648 -53.00 14.16 -6.72
C ALA A 648 -52.81 15.08 -5.50
N SER A 649 -52.29 14.56 -4.39
CA SER A 649 -52.04 15.28 -3.14
C SER A 649 -50.85 14.71 -2.38
N GLY A 650 -50.29 15.46 -1.44
CA GLY A 650 -49.20 15.01 -0.55
C GLY A 650 -47.79 15.29 -1.07
N ILE A 651 -47.66 15.92 -2.24
CA ILE A 651 -46.41 16.47 -2.80
C ILE A 651 -46.73 17.78 -3.51
N SER A 652 -45.80 18.73 -3.46
CA SER A 652 -45.85 19.98 -4.21
C SER A 652 -44.69 20.03 -5.20
N ALA A 653 -44.94 20.57 -6.39
CA ALA A 653 -43.89 20.85 -7.37
C ALA A 653 -44.21 22.10 -8.18
N GLN A 654 -43.18 22.75 -8.72
CA GLN A 654 -43.36 23.92 -9.58
C GLN A 654 -42.22 24.06 -10.60
N LEU A 655 -42.50 24.74 -11.70
CA LEU A 655 -41.47 25.38 -12.52
C LEU A 655 -41.20 26.79 -11.99
N LYS A 656 -39.94 27.22 -12.00
CA LYS A 656 -39.52 28.49 -11.44
C LYS A 656 -38.40 29.16 -12.25
N ILE A 657 -38.50 30.48 -12.39
CA ILE A 657 -37.40 31.36 -12.78
C ILE A 657 -37.23 32.37 -11.64
N ALA A 658 -36.00 32.50 -11.13
CA ALA A 658 -35.71 33.40 -10.02
C ALA A 658 -35.93 34.86 -10.44
N GLY A 659 -36.79 35.57 -9.71
CA GLY A 659 -37.14 36.95 -9.97
C GLY A 659 -36.05 37.94 -9.57
N GLY A 660 -35.96 39.06 -10.28
CA GLY A 660 -35.05 40.16 -9.92
C GLY A 660 -33.57 39.93 -10.23
N ARG A 661 -33.20 38.76 -10.78
CA ARG A 661 -31.84 38.49 -11.26
C ARG A 661 -31.51 39.26 -12.54
N TYR A 662 -32.53 39.50 -13.37
CA TYR A 662 -32.45 40.29 -14.60
C TYR A 662 -33.62 41.30 -14.63
N PRO A 663 -33.39 42.55 -15.05
CA PRO A 663 -34.45 43.52 -15.29
C PRO A 663 -35.55 42.97 -16.23
N GLY A 664 -36.82 43.12 -15.83
CA GLY A 664 -37.98 42.60 -16.58
C GLY A 664 -38.31 41.11 -16.33
N VAL A 665 -37.52 40.39 -15.54
CA VAL A 665 -37.77 39.00 -15.15
C VAL A 665 -38.17 38.94 -13.68
N GLY A 666 -39.48 39.12 -13.41
CA GLY A 666 -39.99 39.23 -12.04
C GLY A 666 -39.41 40.41 -11.27
N SER A 667 -39.42 40.34 -9.94
CA SER A 667 -38.83 41.34 -9.03
C SER A 667 -38.02 40.62 -7.94
N PRO A 668 -37.08 41.29 -7.25
CA PRO A 668 -36.40 40.70 -6.09
C PRO A 668 -37.42 40.15 -5.07
N GLY A 669 -37.32 38.86 -4.75
CA GLY A 669 -38.27 38.18 -3.86
C GLY A 669 -39.62 37.78 -4.49
N THR A 670 -39.84 38.06 -5.78
CA THR A 670 -41.03 37.65 -6.54
C THR A 670 -40.62 36.88 -7.79
N ASP A 671 -40.57 35.56 -7.66
CA ASP A 671 -40.22 34.64 -8.74
C ASP A 671 -41.34 34.48 -9.78
N ILE A 672 -40.99 34.09 -11.00
CA ILE A 672 -41.95 33.65 -12.00
C ILE A 672 -42.14 32.14 -11.81
N VAL A 673 -43.35 31.72 -11.44
CA VAL A 673 -43.63 30.32 -11.08
C VAL A 673 -44.86 29.76 -11.79
N ALA A 674 -44.86 28.45 -12.03
CA ALA A 674 -46.03 27.69 -12.47
C ALA A 674 -46.16 26.42 -11.61
N ALA A 675 -47.19 26.38 -10.78
CA ALA A 675 -47.47 25.23 -9.91
C ALA A 675 -47.93 24.01 -10.73
N VAL A 676 -47.38 22.84 -10.41
CA VAL A 676 -47.72 21.57 -11.04
C VAL A 676 -48.78 20.85 -10.23
N ALA A 677 -49.79 20.30 -10.92
CA ALA A 677 -50.93 19.64 -10.30
C ALA A 677 -51.42 18.46 -11.15
N GLY A 678 -51.88 17.40 -10.48
CA GLY A 678 -52.43 16.22 -11.14
C GLY A 678 -51.37 15.17 -11.52
N THR A 679 -51.88 14.00 -11.92
CA THR A 679 -51.08 12.79 -12.15
C THR A 679 -50.83 12.47 -13.62
N ALA A 680 -51.36 13.28 -14.54
CA ALA A 680 -51.15 13.15 -15.97
C ALA A 680 -50.18 14.22 -16.47
N TRP A 681 -49.33 13.85 -17.45
CA TRP A 681 -48.46 14.80 -18.13
C TRP A 681 -49.24 15.99 -18.70
N THR A 682 -48.99 17.18 -18.14
CA THR A 682 -49.65 18.43 -18.52
C THR A 682 -48.60 19.50 -18.82
N GLN A 683 -48.89 20.41 -19.76
CA GLN A 683 -47.99 21.53 -20.08
C GLN A 683 -48.15 22.66 -19.05
N TYR A 684 -47.03 23.18 -18.58
CA TYR A 684 -46.96 24.36 -17.72
C TYR A 684 -46.10 25.43 -18.38
N SER A 685 -46.53 26.69 -18.28
CA SER A 685 -45.93 27.82 -18.99
C SER A 685 -45.37 28.85 -18.01
N LEU A 686 -44.17 29.36 -18.31
CA LEU A 686 -43.57 30.51 -17.65
C LEU A 686 -43.46 31.65 -18.67
N THR A 687 -44.05 32.80 -18.40
CA THR A 687 -44.07 33.95 -19.33
C THR A 687 -43.54 35.21 -18.64
N PHE A 688 -42.63 35.92 -19.30
CA PHE A 688 -42.02 37.16 -18.82
C PHE A 688 -41.45 37.98 -20.00
N THR A 689 -41.09 39.24 -19.78
CA THR A 689 -40.51 40.12 -20.81
C THR A 689 -39.27 40.79 -20.25
N PRO A 690 -38.05 40.28 -20.53
CA PRO A 690 -36.84 40.90 -20.02
C PRO A 690 -36.65 42.27 -20.68
N THR A 691 -36.09 43.24 -19.96
CA THR A 691 -35.81 44.58 -20.53
C THR A 691 -34.41 44.70 -21.10
N GLU A 692 -33.60 43.64 -20.97
CA GLU A 692 -32.26 43.51 -21.53
C GLU A 692 -32.06 42.10 -22.10
N ASN A 693 -31.04 41.92 -22.94
CA ASN A 693 -30.66 40.59 -23.41
C ASN A 693 -30.08 39.80 -22.24
N CYS A 694 -30.63 38.62 -21.94
CA CYS A 694 -30.20 37.82 -20.81
C CYS A 694 -30.28 36.31 -21.09
N VAL A 695 -29.78 35.48 -20.16
CA VAL A 695 -29.95 34.02 -20.17
C VAL A 695 -30.58 33.62 -18.84
N VAL A 696 -31.80 33.09 -18.88
CA VAL A 696 -32.51 32.68 -17.66
C VAL A 696 -32.29 31.19 -17.38
N ASP A 697 -32.12 30.85 -16.10
CA ASP A 697 -32.14 29.47 -15.61
C ASP A 697 -33.60 29.08 -15.27
N VAL A 698 -34.07 27.97 -15.83
CA VAL A 698 -35.38 27.40 -15.50
C VAL A 698 -35.18 26.23 -14.54
N PHE A 699 -35.81 26.31 -13.37
CA PHE A 699 -35.74 25.26 -12.36
C PHE A 699 -37.06 24.49 -12.28
N PHE A 700 -36.96 23.20 -12.00
CA PHE A 700 -38.06 22.37 -11.54
C PHE A 700 -37.79 21.99 -10.09
N GLU A 701 -38.78 22.24 -9.23
CA GLU A 701 -38.66 22.07 -7.77
C GLU A 701 -39.74 21.12 -7.26
N ALA A 702 -39.41 20.28 -6.28
CA ALA A 702 -40.36 19.39 -5.60
C ALA A 702 -40.09 19.31 -4.09
N TRP A 703 -41.15 19.25 -3.27
CA TRP A 703 -41.04 19.21 -1.81
C TRP A 703 -42.30 18.65 -1.12
N GLY A 704 -42.21 18.46 0.20
CA GLY A 704 -43.36 18.13 1.06
C GLY A 704 -43.72 16.64 1.12
N SER A 705 -42.90 15.75 0.56
CA SER A 705 -43.09 14.30 0.61
C SER A 705 -41.77 13.55 0.68
N SER A 706 -41.76 12.37 1.32
CA SER A 706 -40.64 11.41 1.30
C SER A 706 -40.95 10.12 0.54
N SER A 707 -42.19 9.96 0.05
CA SER A 707 -42.68 8.74 -0.62
C SER A 707 -43.28 8.99 -2.00
N LEU A 708 -43.57 10.25 -2.34
CA LEU A 708 -44.10 10.66 -3.63
C LEU A 708 -43.03 11.34 -4.48
N THR A 709 -43.29 11.45 -5.78
CA THR A 709 -42.32 11.96 -6.76
C THR A 709 -42.99 12.90 -7.76
N ALA A 710 -42.21 13.81 -8.33
CA ALA A 710 -42.63 14.70 -9.40
C ALA A 710 -41.77 14.43 -10.64
N SER A 711 -42.34 14.53 -11.84
CA SER A 711 -41.61 14.31 -13.09
C SER A 711 -41.75 15.49 -14.03
N VAL A 712 -40.69 15.77 -14.80
CA VAL A 712 -40.62 16.86 -15.79
C VAL A 712 -39.98 16.36 -17.08
N SER A 713 -40.45 16.86 -18.23
CA SER A 713 -39.93 16.53 -19.57
C SER A 713 -40.06 17.74 -20.50
N GLY A 714 -39.04 18.00 -21.33
CA GLY A 714 -38.98 19.16 -22.23
C GLY A 714 -37.59 19.80 -22.33
N PRO A 715 -37.48 21.05 -22.84
CA PRO A 715 -38.59 21.97 -23.12
C PRO A 715 -39.47 21.53 -24.30
N VAL A 716 -40.76 21.87 -24.21
CA VAL A 716 -41.76 21.56 -25.24
C VAL A 716 -41.76 22.63 -26.33
N THR A 717 -41.68 23.89 -25.92
CA THR A 717 -41.64 25.05 -26.82
C THR A 717 -41.05 26.24 -26.07
N ILE A 718 -40.20 27.00 -26.76
CA ILE A 718 -39.78 28.34 -26.35
C ILE A 718 -40.30 29.29 -27.44
N THR A 719 -41.08 30.30 -27.04
CA THR A 719 -41.63 31.32 -27.95
C THR A 719 -41.10 32.67 -27.53
N GLN A 720 -40.59 33.44 -28.48
CA GLN A 720 -40.06 34.80 -28.33
C GLN A 720 -40.66 35.65 -29.45
#